data_AF-A0A2V5TC37-F1
#
_entry.id   AF-A0A2V5TC37-F1
#
_cell.length_a   1.000
_cell.length_b   1.000
_cell.length_c   1.000
_cell.angle_alpha   90.00
_cell.angle_beta   90.00
_cell.angle_gamma   90.00
#
_symmetry.space_group_name_H-M   'P 1'
#
loop_
_entity.id
_entity.type
_entity.pdbx_description
1 polymer ?
#
loop_
_entity_poly.entity_id
_entity_poly.type
_entity_poly.pdbx_seq_one_letter_code
_entity_poly.pdbx_strand_id
1 'polypeptide(L)'
;MKDRVRTASAALLFLVCVVTLTSAFNLPSRSPDLSPRLASLSRAAKPAQQRTRLTLADRVAYQRAIEEVYWRHRIWPKERPDPKPTLDEVMPSAQLEKKVADYLRKSQALEDYWQRPITPDQLQAEMRRIASHTKQPGVLREIFAALGNDPFVIAECLARPILAERLLTELYAHDQRFHGELKRRAEAELRTHRSLKDMKQTSGMHTEAEWIKSDSAETGAASADTKNIDAVKMNGSEWQERVEKVAGEFGSAKEGDPLGQIKTGVLSPLQEDEGHYYAVAVMKKGKDRLKLATVAWLKEPLRSWLVKAETQVPVTMAALSGSYTLPMIANPSGGCTDDTWTGTSVTNAPSGRDVHTAIWTGSEMIVWGGGNSSGALNTGGRYNPTTDGWTATSTINAPEARDYHTAVWTGSEMIVWGGWNGSSYLDTGGRYNPSTDSWIATSLTNAPVGRTQHTTVWTGSQMIVWGGVNSGGYLNTGGTTDAPSGRAHHTAVWTGSEMIVWGGGNPGLLNTGGRYNPGTDSWAATSTTGAPAGRFFPTAVWTGSEMIVWGGDNHGSYSNTGGRYNPSTDSWTATSTTNAAAPREAHTAVWTGSEMLVWGGYNSSFLNTGGRYNPGTDSWTATSSTGAPAGREFHTAVWTGSQMIVWGGFGGTGYLNTGGRYCAQQPSPCTDDTWTPTSVISAPDGRQLHTAIWTGSEMIVWGGYSGSYLNTGGRYNPGTDSWVATSATNAPLGRFLHTAVWTSSEMIVWGGSNGSDLNTGGRYNPGTDSWTATSTTNAPSLRIDHTAVWTGTEMIVWGGYFNDGSGHWLNTGGRYNPGTDSWTATSTNNSPAGRELHTAVWTGGEMIVWGGHNFANYLSTGGRYNSGKDSWTATSTTNTPAARHFHTAVWIASEMIVWGGYNGINVFNTGGKYCAQSNATPTPTATPTPTATFTPTPTATSTPTITPAGTPTPTPTATFTPSPTATATPTSTPTATPRPSPTPRSSPGPRSRPTPAPRP
;
A
#
# COMPACT_ATOMS: atom_id res chain seq x y z
N MET A 1 -13.88 -8.28 -23.67
CA MET A 1 -13.52 -9.23 -22.58
C MET A 1 -12.01 -9.30 -22.38
N LYS A 2 -11.20 -9.70 -23.38
CA LYS A 2 -9.71 -9.72 -23.28
C LYS A 2 -9.10 -8.38 -22.83
N ASP A 3 -9.57 -7.23 -23.32
CA ASP A 3 -9.06 -5.93 -22.88
C ASP A 3 -9.42 -5.61 -21.43
N ARG A 4 -10.68 -5.80 -21.00
CA ARG A 4 -11.07 -5.67 -19.59
C ARG A 4 -10.25 -6.59 -18.68
N VAL A 5 -9.97 -7.83 -19.10
CA VAL A 5 -9.08 -8.73 -18.35
C VAL A 5 -7.66 -8.17 -18.27
N ARG A 6 -7.13 -7.52 -19.31
CA ARG A 6 -5.79 -6.90 -19.28
C ARG A 6 -5.73 -5.61 -18.44
N THR A 7 -6.70 -4.71 -18.56
CA THR A 7 -6.77 -3.48 -17.74
C THR A 7 -7.03 -3.82 -16.27
N ALA A 8 -7.92 -4.78 -16.00
CA ALA A 8 -8.11 -5.32 -14.65
C ALA A 8 -6.89 -6.08 -14.16
N SER A 9 -6.15 -6.83 -15.00
CA SER A 9 -4.90 -7.49 -14.59
C SER A 9 -3.82 -6.50 -14.20
N ALA A 10 -3.71 -5.36 -14.89
CA ALA A 10 -2.81 -4.29 -14.48
C ALA A 10 -3.21 -3.73 -13.10
N ALA A 11 -4.50 -3.46 -12.88
CA ALA A 11 -5.00 -2.99 -11.58
C ALA A 11 -4.86 -4.04 -10.46
N LEU A 12 -5.16 -5.32 -10.72
CA LEU A 12 -5.04 -6.43 -9.77
C LEU A 12 -3.57 -6.72 -9.41
N LEU A 13 -2.65 -6.68 -10.37
CA LEU A 13 -1.22 -6.87 -10.09
C LEU A 13 -0.63 -5.71 -9.27
N PHE A 14 -1.14 -4.49 -9.44
CA PHE A 14 -0.81 -3.38 -8.53
C PHE A 14 -1.51 -3.51 -7.15
N LEU A 15 -2.68 -4.15 -7.05
CA LEU A 15 -3.34 -4.42 -5.77
C LEU A 15 -2.71 -5.60 -4.99
N VAL A 16 -2.07 -6.55 -5.66
CA VAL A 16 -1.44 -7.73 -5.06
C VAL A 16 -0.10 -7.40 -4.35
N CYS A 17 0.45 -6.20 -4.57
CA CYS A 17 1.62 -5.69 -3.84
C CYS A 17 1.27 -4.49 -2.94
N VAL A 18 0.41 -4.69 -1.94
CA VAL A 18 0.64 -4.44 -0.50
C VAL A 18 -0.63 -4.85 0.29
N VAL A 19 -0.79 -6.15 0.56
CA VAL A 19 -1.37 -6.65 1.83
C VAL A 19 -0.71 -8.00 2.19
N THR A 20 0.42 -7.95 2.88
CA THR A 20 0.91 -9.08 3.68
C THR A 20 1.32 -8.57 5.06
N LEU A 21 0.33 -8.35 5.95
CA LEU A 21 0.46 -8.50 7.40
C LEU A 21 -0.86 -8.20 8.14
N THR A 22 -1.80 -9.15 8.14
CA THR A 22 -2.88 -9.21 9.15
C THR A 22 -3.31 -10.65 9.43
N SER A 23 -2.74 -11.27 10.47
CA SER A 23 -3.51 -11.92 11.55
C SER A 23 -2.60 -12.59 12.60
N ALA A 24 -3.17 -12.74 13.81
CA ALA A 24 -2.71 -13.55 14.94
C ALA A 24 -1.32 -13.25 15.56
N PHE A 25 -1.35 -12.38 16.58
CA PHE A 25 -0.42 -12.50 17.71
C PHE A 25 -0.71 -13.78 18.50
N ASN A 26 0.34 -14.43 18.98
CA ASN A 26 0.38 -14.99 20.32
C ASN A 26 1.80 -14.81 20.88
N LEU A 27 2.02 -13.70 21.60
CA LEU A 27 3.22 -13.54 22.43
C LEU A 27 2.93 -14.14 23.81
N PRO A 28 3.87 -14.90 24.39
CA PRO A 28 3.69 -15.45 25.73
C PRO A 28 3.59 -14.33 26.76
N SER A 29 2.56 -14.40 27.60
CA SER A 29 2.33 -13.50 28.72
C SER A 29 3.42 -13.67 29.79
N ARG A 30 4.45 -12.83 29.74
CA ARG A 30 5.29 -12.52 30.90
C ARG A 30 5.22 -11.03 31.22
N SER A 31 4.40 -10.72 32.21
CA SER A 31 4.40 -9.42 32.89
C SER A 31 5.77 -9.18 33.54
N PRO A 32 6.47 -8.07 33.23
CA PRO A 32 7.37 -7.45 34.18
C PRO A 32 6.54 -6.53 35.08
N ASP A 33 6.65 -6.77 36.38
CA ASP A 33 5.97 -6.06 37.47
C ASP A 33 6.03 -4.52 37.32
N LEU A 34 4.86 -3.88 37.18
CA LEU A 34 4.69 -2.45 36.98
C LEU A 34 4.55 -1.68 38.31
N SER A 35 5.47 -1.91 39.26
CA SER A 35 5.52 -1.20 40.55
C SER A 35 6.93 -1.19 41.18
N PRO A 36 7.95 -0.63 40.51
CA PRO A 36 8.61 0.51 41.16
C PRO A 36 9.12 1.64 40.25
N ARG A 37 9.26 1.44 38.93
CA ARG A 37 9.98 2.41 38.06
C ARG A 37 9.22 3.69 37.70
N LEU A 38 7.90 3.75 37.89
CA LEU A 38 7.13 4.99 37.73
C LEU A 38 7.31 5.96 38.93
N ALA A 39 7.83 5.49 40.07
CA ALA A 39 8.06 6.34 41.24
C ALA A 39 9.29 7.26 41.08
N SER A 40 10.31 6.86 40.31
CA SER A 40 11.57 7.61 40.21
C SER A 40 11.54 8.83 39.27
N LEU A 41 10.46 9.05 38.53
CA LEU A 41 10.21 10.29 37.78
C LEU A 41 9.20 11.23 38.48
N SER A 42 8.67 10.82 39.65
CA SER A 42 7.90 11.69 40.53
C SER A 42 8.81 12.69 41.25
N ARG A 43 9.31 13.68 40.50
CA ARG A 43 9.80 14.91 41.12
C ARG A 43 8.59 15.61 41.70
N ALA A 44 8.42 15.48 43.02
CA ALA A 44 7.20 15.81 43.78
C ALA A 44 6.36 16.93 43.15
N ALA A 45 5.13 16.58 42.76
CA ALA A 45 4.16 17.54 42.28
C ALA A 45 3.96 18.62 43.37
N LYS A 46 4.47 19.83 43.12
CA LYS A 46 4.13 20.98 43.95
C LYS A 46 2.62 21.20 43.88
N PRO A 47 1.97 21.67 44.96
CA PRO A 47 0.56 22.02 44.93
C PRO A 47 0.26 23.01 43.80
N ALA A 48 -0.98 23.02 43.32
CA ALA A 48 -1.45 23.92 42.26
C ALA A 48 -1.43 25.40 42.71
N GLN A 49 -0.25 26.01 42.72
CA GLN A 49 -0.04 27.44 42.87
C GLN A 49 0.43 28.02 41.53
N GLN A 50 -0.45 28.80 40.91
CA GLN A 50 -0.21 29.86 39.93
C GLN A 50 1.17 29.83 39.22
N ARG A 51 1.36 28.89 38.28
CA ARG A 51 2.41 29.01 37.26
C ARG A 51 2.02 30.13 36.30
N THR A 52 2.50 31.35 36.55
CA THR A 52 2.20 32.52 35.71
C THR A 52 3.02 32.58 34.42
N ARG A 53 4.03 31.72 34.25
CA ARG A 53 4.87 31.64 33.05
C ARG A 53 5.47 30.24 32.90
N LEU A 54 5.33 29.61 31.73
CA LEU A 54 6.16 28.46 31.37
C LEU A 54 7.52 28.96 30.86
N THR A 55 8.60 28.41 31.39
CA THR A 55 9.94 28.58 30.80
C THR A 55 10.03 27.83 29.47
N LEU A 56 11.07 28.10 28.67
CA LEU A 56 11.38 27.27 27.50
C LEU A 56 11.52 25.80 27.89
N ALA A 57 12.25 25.51 28.97
CA ALA A 57 12.48 24.16 29.47
C ALA A 57 11.19 23.43 29.88
N ASP A 58 10.23 24.12 30.51
CA ASP A 58 8.91 23.52 30.82
C ASP A 58 8.21 23.12 29.52
N ARG A 59 8.12 24.02 28.53
CA ARG A 59 7.45 23.76 27.24
C ARG A 59 8.08 22.60 26.48
N VAL A 60 9.40 22.44 26.58
CA VAL A 60 10.17 21.37 25.94
C VAL A 60 9.91 20.02 26.59
N ALA A 61 9.87 19.96 27.92
CA ALA A 61 9.49 18.75 28.64
C ALA A 61 8.05 18.32 28.30
N TYR A 62 7.15 19.29 28.12
CA TYR A 62 5.78 19.03 27.69
C TYR A 62 5.68 18.61 26.22
N GLN A 63 6.43 19.23 25.30
CA GLN A 63 6.52 18.77 23.91
C GLN A 63 7.04 17.34 23.84
N ARG A 64 8.05 16.98 24.64
CA ARG A 64 8.57 15.60 24.73
C ARG A 64 7.45 14.60 25.06
N ALA A 65 6.66 14.93 26.09
CA ALA A 65 5.60 14.08 26.61
C ALA A 65 4.48 13.83 25.57
N ILE A 66 4.15 14.84 24.75
CA ILE A 66 3.23 14.72 23.60
C ILE A 66 3.76 13.70 22.58
N GLU A 67 5.06 13.77 22.27
CA GLU A 67 5.68 13.03 21.17
C GLU A 67 5.99 11.58 21.56
N GLU A 68 6.28 11.32 22.85
CA GLU A 68 6.46 9.98 23.42
C GLU A 68 5.20 9.12 23.21
N VAL A 69 4.02 9.75 23.33
CA VAL A 69 2.72 9.11 23.06
C VAL A 69 2.60 8.72 21.58
N TYR A 70 2.77 9.67 20.65
CA TYR A 70 2.71 9.38 19.21
C TYR A 70 3.71 8.31 18.79
N TRP A 71 4.92 8.38 19.34
CA TRP A 71 5.97 7.45 19.02
C TRP A 71 5.62 6.01 19.43
N ARG A 72 4.94 5.77 20.58
CA ARG A 72 4.47 4.43 20.95
C ARG A 72 3.54 3.80 19.91
N HIS A 73 2.62 4.57 19.34
CA HIS A 73 1.64 4.08 18.36
C HIS A 73 2.23 3.85 16.95
N ARG A 74 3.42 4.38 16.67
CA ARG A 74 4.10 4.24 15.36
C ARG A 74 4.46 2.78 14.99
N ILE A 75 4.15 2.35 13.77
CA ILE A 75 4.48 1.03 13.22
C ILE A 75 5.99 0.93 12.98
N TRP A 76 6.59 -0.16 13.45
CA TRP A 76 7.97 -0.53 13.16
C TRP A 76 8.01 -1.69 12.15
N PRO A 77 8.57 -1.50 10.94
CA PRO A 77 8.64 -2.56 9.93
C PRO A 77 9.46 -3.76 10.42
N LYS A 78 9.12 -4.98 9.99
CA LYS A 78 9.86 -6.20 10.36
C LYS A 78 11.22 -6.29 9.67
N GLU A 79 11.39 -5.54 8.60
CA GLU A 79 12.60 -5.35 7.81
C GLU A 79 13.64 -4.52 8.58
N ARG A 80 13.28 -3.92 9.72
CA ARG A 80 14.20 -3.21 10.60
C ARG A 80 14.81 -4.17 11.64
N PRO A 81 16.13 -4.41 11.60
CA PRO A 81 16.81 -5.27 12.57
C PRO A 81 17.04 -4.55 13.90
N ASP A 82 17.07 -3.21 13.88
CA ASP A 82 17.17 -2.42 15.08
C ASP A 82 15.84 -2.47 15.86
N PRO A 83 15.86 -2.54 17.20
CA PRO A 83 14.64 -2.39 17.99
C PRO A 83 14.07 -1.01 17.71
N LYS A 84 12.74 -0.87 17.80
CA LYS A 84 12.07 0.43 17.73
C LYS A 84 12.75 1.39 18.72
N PRO A 85 13.43 2.45 18.26
CA PRO A 85 14.24 3.30 19.12
C PRO A 85 13.38 4.05 20.14
N THR A 86 14.01 4.71 21.09
CA THR A 86 13.35 5.63 22.01
C THR A 86 12.93 6.93 21.29
N LEU A 87 12.06 7.73 21.93
CA LEU A 87 11.72 9.05 21.36
C LEU A 87 12.98 9.91 21.20
N ASP A 88 13.89 9.92 22.18
CA ASP A 88 15.06 10.82 22.19
C ASP A 88 15.98 10.63 20.98
N GLU A 89 16.04 9.40 20.45
CA GLU A 89 16.83 9.05 19.28
C GLU A 89 16.21 9.54 17.96
N VAL A 90 14.89 9.77 17.92
CA VAL A 90 14.14 10.26 16.73
C VAL A 90 13.60 11.68 16.87
N MET A 91 13.66 12.25 18.08
CA MET A 91 13.23 13.62 18.40
C MET A 91 13.98 14.17 19.64
N PRO A 92 15.25 14.59 19.50
CA PRO A 92 16.04 15.12 20.62
C PRO A 92 15.47 16.39 21.24
N SER A 93 15.89 16.72 22.47
CA SER A 93 15.48 17.95 23.19
C SER A 93 15.66 19.23 22.37
N ALA A 94 16.70 19.34 21.54
CA ALA A 94 16.90 20.48 20.64
C ALA A 94 15.84 20.58 19.51
N GLN A 95 15.29 19.47 19.04
CA GLN A 95 14.18 19.44 18.08
C GLN A 95 12.85 19.75 18.76
N LEU A 96 12.69 19.36 20.02
CA LEU A 96 11.56 19.73 20.87
C LEU A 96 11.60 21.24 21.21
N GLU A 97 12.78 21.78 21.54
CA GLU A 97 13.08 23.22 21.65
C GLU A 97 12.81 23.96 20.36
N LYS A 98 13.21 23.41 19.21
CA LYS A 98 12.89 24.01 17.90
C LYS A 98 11.40 24.01 17.62
N LYS A 99 10.68 22.89 17.86
CA LYS A 99 9.21 22.86 17.75
C LYS A 99 8.56 23.95 18.62
N VAL A 100 9.04 24.10 19.85
CA VAL A 100 8.58 25.13 20.79
C VAL A 100 8.90 26.55 20.30
N ALA A 101 10.14 26.82 19.90
CA ALA A 101 10.56 28.12 19.40
C ALA A 101 9.86 28.50 18.09
N ASP A 102 9.68 27.55 17.16
CA ASP A 102 9.01 27.77 15.88
C ASP A 102 7.55 28.18 16.08
N TYR A 103 6.81 27.56 17.02
CA TYR A 103 5.45 28.04 17.29
C TYR A 103 5.39 29.36 18.06
N LEU A 104 6.38 29.63 18.92
CA LEU A 104 6.47 30.93 19.59
C LEU A 104 6.79 32.05 18.59
N ARG A 105 7.67 31.81 17.61
CA ARG A 105 7.93 32.75 16.50
C ARG A 105 6.69 32.96 15.62
N LYS A 106 5.99 31.90 15.24
CA LYS A 106 4.72 32.01 14.51
C LYS A 106 3.69 32.83 15.30
N SER A 107 3.68 32.69 16.64
CA SER A 107 2.84 33.52 17.51
C SER A 107 3.23 35.00 17.52
N GLN A 108 4.53 35.32 17.54
CA GLN A 108 5.04 36.70 17.51
C GLN A 108 4.87 37.35 16.13
N ALA A 109 5.10 36.62 15.05
CA ALA A 109 5.00 37.14 13.69
C ALA A 109 3.57 37.64 13.35
N LEU A 110 2.54 37.04 13.96
CA LEU A 110 1.15 37.53 13.88
C LEU A 110 0.96 38.90 14.54
N GLU A 111 1.67 39.18 15.64
CA GLU A 111 1.74 40.49 16.27
C GLU A 111 2.51 41.47 15.38
N ASP A 112 3.74 41.16 14.99
CA ASP A 112 4.63 42.12 14.34
C ASP A 112 4.12 42.55 12.96
N TYR A 113 3.73 41.61 12.09
CA TYR A 113 3.39 41.89 10.68
C TYR A 113 1.91 42.17 10.39
N TRP A 114 1.00 41.68 11.25
CA TRP A 114 -0.45 41.87 11.08
C TRP A 114 -1.12 42.55 12.28
N GLN A 115 -0.38 42.88 13.35
CA GLN A 115 -0.90 43.51 14.57
C GLN A 115 -2.02 42.67 15.22
N ARG A 116 -1.84 41.34 15.19
CA ARG A 116 -2.78 40.31 15.66
C ARG A 116 -2.08 39.29 16.58
N PRO A 117 -1.54 39.69 17.74
CA PRO A 117 -0.94 38.75 18.69
C PRO A 117 -1.91 37.63 19.07
N ILE A 118 -1.40 36.41 19.26
CA ILE A 118 -2.27 35.30 19.68
C ILE A 118 -2.74 35.54 21.12
N THR A 119 -4.02 35.86 21.26
CA THR A 119 -4.65 36.16 22.55
C THR A 119 -4.90 34.90 23.39
N PRO A 120 -5.03 35.02 24.73
CA PRO A 120 -5.50 33.92 25.56
C PRO A 120 -6.84 33.32 25.11
N ASP A 121 -7.78 34.14 24.64
CA ASP A 121 -9.07 33.68 24.12
C ASP A 121 -8.91 32.85 22.84
N GLN A 122 -8.02 33.26 21.94
CA GLN A 122 -7.68 32.53 20.73
C GLN A 122 -7.06 31.16 21.06
N LEU A 123 -6.14 31.09 22.01
CA LEU A 123 -5.54 29.82 22.46
C LEU A 123 -6.55 28.92 23.14
N GLN A 124 -7.38 29.48 24.00
CA GLN A 124 -8.48 28.79 24.63
C GLN A 124 -9.48 28.26 23.58
N ALA A 125 -9.72 29.00 22.49
CA ALA A 125 -10.53 28.56 21.37
C ALA A 125 -9.86 27.42 20.57
N GLU A 126 -8.54 27.44 20.37
CA GLU A 126 -7.83 26.32 19.71
C GLU A 126 -7.73 25.09 20.61
N MET A 127 -7.51 25.25 21.92
CA MET A 127 -7.63 24.17 22.91
C MET A 127 -9.00 23.50 22.78
N ARG A 128 -10.08 24.31 22.75
CA ARG A 128 -11.45 23.84 22.53
C ARG A 128 -11.58 23.19 21.15
N ARG A 129 -10.97 23.73 20.09
CA ARG A 129 -10.99 23.10 18.75
C ARG A 129 -10.33 21.73 18.78
N ILE A 130 -9.08 21.59 19.22
CA ILE A 130 -8.37 20.31 19.29
C ILE A 130 -9.17 19.30 20.13
N ALA A 131 -9.66 19.72 21.30
CA ALA A 131 -10.45 18.88 22.18
C ALA A 131 -11.81 18.44 21.60
N SER A 132 -12.43 19.26 20.74
CA SER A 132 -13.73 18.96 20.10
C SER A 132 -13.61 18.32 18.71
N HIS A 133 -12.49 18.53 18.02
CA HIS A 133 -12.24 18.06 16.67
C HIS A 133 -11.28 16.88 16.62
N THR A 134 -10.57 16.53 17.69
CA THR A 134 -9.72 15.32 17.71
C THR A 134 -10.44 14.08 17.21
N LYS A 135 -9.67 13.20 16.57
CA LYS A 135 -10.15 11.96 15.99
C LYS A 135 -9.67 10.76 16.78
N GLN A 136 -8.43 10.78 17.24
CA GLN A 136 -7.92 9.83 18.23
C GLN A 136 -8.00 10.43 19.65
N PRO A 137 -9.19 10.54 20.30
CA PRO A 137 -9.29 11.15 21.62
C PRO A 137 -8.64 10.27 22.70
N GLY A 138 -8.38 8.98 22.43
CA GLY A 138 -7.57 8.10 23.29
C GLY A 138 -6.11 8.55 23.33
N VAL A 139 -5.50 8.71 22.16
CA VAL A 139 -4.14 9.27 22.00
C VAL A 139 -4.09 10.72 22.51
N LEU A 140 -5.16 11.51 22.33
CA LEU A 140 -5.25 12.86 22.92
C LEU A 140 -5.33 12.81 24.46
N ARG A 141 -5.99 11.80 25.06
CA ARG A 141 -6.00 11.60 26.51
C ARG A 141 -4.65 11.14 27.04
N GLU A 142 -3.95 10.26 26.34
CA GLU A 142 -2.56 9.93 26.63
C GLU A 142 -1.70 11.21 26.61
N ILE A 143 -1.89 12.09 25.62
CA ILE A 143 -1.22 13.40 25.53
C ILE A 143 -1.61 14.32 26.70
N PHE A 144 -2.90 14.52 27.00
CA PHE A 144 -3.32 15.40 28.11
C PHE A 144 -2.80 14.88 29.45
N ALA A 145 -2.80 13.57 29.67
CA ALA A 145 -2.19 12.94 30.85
C ALA A 145 -0.67 13.15 30.90
N ALA A 146 0.02 13.01 29.76
CA ALA A 146 1.45 13.31 29.63
C ALA A 146 1.76 14.81 29.87
N LEU A 147 0.80 15.69 29.61
CA LEU A 147 0.81 17.12 29.94
C LEU A 147 0.30 17.44 31.37
N GLY A 148 0.08 16.42 32.20
CA GLY A 148 -0.38 16.57 33.59
C GLY A 148 -1.82 17.08 33.75
N ASN A 149 -2.61 17.09 32.67
CA ASN A 149 -3.94 17.72 32.57
C ASN A 149 -3.95 19.21 32.96
N ASP A 150 -2.82 19.90 32.88
CA ASP A 150 -2.70 21.33 33.22
C ASP A 150 -3.22 22.18 32.02
N PRO A 151 -4.32 22.95 32.17
CA PRO A 151 -4.84 23.76 31.07
C PRO A 151 -3.90 24.85 30.57
N PHE A 152 -3.08 25.43 31.45
CA PHE A 152 -2.08 26.41 31.01
C PHE A 152 -1.04 25.73 30.12
N VAL A 153 -0.61 24.53 30.48
CA VAL A 153 0.30 23.72 29.67
C VAL A 153 -0.31 23.31 28.34
N ILE A 154 -1.56 22.84 28.33
CA ILE A 154 -2.23 22.42 27.10
C ILE A 154 -2.49 23.62 26.16
N ALA A 155 -2.81 24.80 26.69
CA ALA A 155 -2.90 26.03 25.92
C ALA A 155 -1.56 26.35 25.24
N GLU A 156 -0.50 26.27 26.01
CA GLU A 156 0.81 26.81 25.67
C GLU A 156 1.73 25.83 24.93
N CYS A 157 1.49 24.51 25.02
CA CYS A 157 2.32 23.44 24.45
C CYS A 157 1.61 22.58 23.40
N LEU A 158 0.28 22.56 23.37
CA LEU A 158 -0.49 21.81 22.36
C LEU A 158 -1.30 22.74 21.44
N ALA A 159 -2.04 23.69 22.01
CA ALA A 159 -2.91 24.56 21.22
C ALA A 159 -2.15 25.69 20.49
N ARG A 160 -1.23 26.39 21.18
CA ARG A 160 -0.39 27.44 20.56
C ARG A 160 0.32 26.95 19.28
N PRO A 161 0.97 25.77 19.24
CA PRO A 161 1.56 25.25 18.00
C PRO A 161 0.62 25.19 16.78
N ILE A 162 -0.61 24.72 16.98
CA ILE A 162 -1.53 24.49 15.86
C ILE A 162 -2.22 25.79 15.45
N LEU A 163 -2.55 26.66 16.42
CA LEU A 163 -3.17 27.95 16.12
C LEU A 163 -2.23 28.90 15.38
N ALA A 164 -0.96 28.94 15.81
CA ALA A 164 0.05 29.81 15.22
C ALA A 164 0.36 29.42 13.78
N GLU A 165 0.31 28.13 13.45
CA GLU A 165 0.44 27.67 12.06
C GLU A 165 -0.76 28.10 11.20
N ARG A 166 -1.99 27.85 11.68
CA ARG A 166 -3.21 28.14 10.91
C ARG A 166 -3.38 29.61 10.59
N LEU A 167 -3.40 30.47 11.61
CA LEU A 167 -3.68 31.92 11.43
C LEU A 167 -2.66 32.57 10.48
N LEU A 168 -1.42 32.09 10.53
CA LEU A 168 -0.34 32.61 9.73
C LEU A 168 -0.44 32.15 8.27
N THR A 169 -0.87 30.91 8.02
CA THR A 169 -1.08 30.38 6.65
C THR A 169 -2.15 31.17 5.93
N GLU A 170 -3.29 31.36 6.58
CA GLU A 170 -4.45 32.10 6.05
C GLU A 170 -4.11 33.58 5.76
N LEU A 171 -3.48 34.27 6.72
CA LEU A 171 -3.15 35.69 6.56
C LEU A 171 -2.08 35.95 5.50
N TYR A 172 -1.12 35.04 5.34
CA TYR A 172 -0.07 35.20 4.36
C TYR A 172 -0.55 34.94 2.92
N ALA A 173 -1.32 33.87 2.68
CA ALA A 173 -1.70 33.40 1.33
C ALA A 173 -2.51 34.40 0.48
N HIS A 174 -3.14 35.41 1.09
CA HIS A 174 -3.95 36.42 0.41
C HIS A 174 -3.42 37.86 0.54
N ASP A 175 -2.32 38.07 1.26
CA ASP A 175 -1.80 39.41 1.55
C ASP A 175 -1.06 40.00 0.34
N GLN A 176 -1.65 41.07 -0.20
CA GLN A 176 -1.16 41.75 -1.41
C GLN A 176 0.20 42.43 -1.19
N ARG A 177 0.66 42.63 0.06
CA ARG A 177 2.03 43.07 0.37
C ARG A 177 3.08 42.04 -0.09
N PHE A 178 2.71 40.75 -0.11
CA PHE A 178 3.59 39.65 -0.55
C PHE A 178 3.25 39.16 -1.97
N HIS A 179 1.96 39.10 -2.34
CA HIS A 179 1.52 38.47 -3.60
C HIS A 179 0.97 39.43 -4.67
N GLY A 180 0.86 40.74 -4.38
CA GLY A 180 0.25 41.71 -5.30
C GLY A 180 1.07 41.97 -6.58
N GLU A 181 2.40 41.85 -6.53
CA GLU A 181 3.23 41.99 -7.73
C GLU A 181 3.03 40.83 -8.71
N LEU A 182 2.94 39.61 -8.19
CA LEU A 182 2.64 38.41 -8.99
C LEU A 182 1.29 38.54 -9.69
N LYS A 183 0.27 39.06 -8.98
CA LYS A 183 -1.06 39.32 -9.52
C LYS A 183 -1.00 40.32 -10.69
N ARG A 184 -0.37 41.48 -10.48
CA ARG A 184 -0.22 42.52 -11.52
C ARG A 184 0.51 42.00 -12.76
N ARG A 185 1.56 41.18 -12.58
CA ARG A 185 2.29 40.55 -13.71
C ARG A 185 1.41 39.58 -14.48
N ALA A 186 0.71 38.66 -13.80
CA ALA A 186 -0.18 37.70 -14.46
C ALA A 186 -1.33 38.41 -15.21
N GLU A 187 -1.93 39.44 -14.62
CA GLU A 187 -2.92 40.28 -15.31
C GLU A 187 -2.35 41.05 -16.51
N ALA A 188 -1.08 41.45 -16.49
CA ALA A 188 -0.42 42.12 -17.60
C ALA A 188 -0.08 41.14 -18.73
N GLU A 189 0.39 39.94 -18.40
CA GLU A 189 0.64 38.85 -19.36
C GLU A 189 -0.63 38.39 -20.07
N LEU A 190 -1.76 38.25 -19.35
CA LEU A 190 -3.08 37.97 -19.94
C LEU A 190 -3.59 39.11 -20.83
N ARG A 191 -3.23 40.37 -20.53
CA ARG A 191 -3.59 41.53 -21.35
C ARG A 191 -2.80 41.61 -22.66
N THR A 192 -1.59 41.03 -22.72
CA THR A 192 -0.72 41.01 -23.91
C THR A 192 -0.87 39.74 -24.74
N HIS A 193 -0.91 38.56 -24.12
CA HIS A 193 -0.97 37.25 -24.78
C HIS A 193 -2.40 36.73 -24.87
N ARG A 194 -3.23 37.39 -25.67
CA ARG A 194 -4.69 37.17 -25.72
C ARG A 194 -5.15 35.96 -26.54
N SER A 195 -4.24 35.19 -27.13
CA SER A 195 -4.58 34.02 -27.96
C SER A 195 -4.03 32.72 -27.38
N LEU A 196 -4.68 31.61 -27.71
CA LEU A 196 -4.25 30.25 -27.35
C LEU A 196 -2.80 29.92 -27.74
N LYS A 197 -2.32 30.48 -28.86
CA LYS A 197 -0.95 30.25 -29.34
C LYS A 197 0.08 30.98 -28.47
N ASP A 198 -0.36 32.02 -27.78
CA ASP A 198 0.45 32.91 -26.97
C ASP A 198 0.39 32.58 -25.47
N MET A 199 -0.55 31.73 -25.03
CA MET A 199 -0.55 31.20 -23.66
C MET A 199 0.77 30.52 -23.28
N LYS A 200 1.39 29.81 -24.22
CA LYS A 200 2.71 29.16 -24.05
C LYS A 200 3.89 30.14 -24.01
N GLN A 201 3.64 31.44 -24.16
CA GLN A 201 4.62 32.53 -24.07
C GLN A 201 4.48 33.31 -22.74
N THR A 202 3.46 33.00 -21.92
CA THR A 202 3.32 33.53 -20.56
C THR A 202 4.30 32.86 -19.59
N SER A 203 4.50 33.43 -18.39
CA SER A 203 5.34 32.85 -17.34
C SER A 203 4.64 31.80 -16.47
N GLY A 204 3.39 31.43 -16.79
CA GLY A 204 2.62 30.42 -16.06
C GLY A 204 2.73 29.01 -16.65
N MET A 205 2.55 27.99 -15.80
CA MET A 205 2.57 26.57 -16.17
C MET A 205 1.37 26.22 -17.05
N HIS A 206 1.62 25.68 -18.25
CA HIS A 206 0.59 25.41 -19.26
C HIS A 206 0.22 23.92 -19.34
N THR A 207 -1.07 23.59 -19.26
CA THR A 207 -1.64 22.24 -19.47
C THR A 207 -2.73 22.23 -20.55
N GLU A 208 -2.96 21.09 -21.20
CA GLU A 208 -4.07 20.90 -22.16
C GLU A 208 -4.89 19.67 -21.77
N ALA A 209 -6.22 19.73 -21.93
CA ALA A 209 -7.12 18.60 -21.69
C ALA A 209 -8.20 18.53 -22.78
N GLU A 210 -8.51 17.33 -23.29
CA GLU A 210 -9.65 17.11 -24.20
C GLU A 210 -10.77 16.37 -23.48
N TRP A 211 -12.01 16.84 -23.68
CA TRP A 211 -13.24 16.38 -23.05
C TRP A 211 -14.22 15.95 -24.16
N ILE A 212 -14.92 14.82 -23.96
CA ILE A 212 -15.90 14.26 -24.91
C ILE A 212 -17.18 13.91 -24.15
N LYS A 213 -18.33 14.42 -24.59
CA LYS A 213 -19.63 14.02 -24.06
C LYS A 213 -20.00 12.63 -24.59
N SER A 214 -20.29 11.68 -23.70
CA SER A 214 -20.43 10.25 -24.01
C SER A 214 -21.75 9.84 -24.65
N ASP A 215 -22.77 10.71 -24.58
CA ASP A 215 -24.16 10.37 -24.89
C ASP A 215 -24.57 10.74 -26.34
N SER A 216 -23.60 11.03 -27.23
CA SER A 216 -23.86 11.54 -28.57
C SER A 216 -23.92 10.46 -29.65
N ALA A 217 -25.06 10.41 -30.35
CA ALA A 217 -25.34 9.42 -31.40
C ALA A 217 -24.78 9.81 -32.78
N GLU A 218 -23.45 9.92 -32.91
CA GLU A 218 -22.77 9.99 -34.21
C GLU A 218 -21.86 8.77 -34.43
N THR A 219 -22.46 7.70 -34.94
CA THR A 219 -21.73 6.60 -35.57
C THR A 219 -21.25 7.02 -36.96
N GLY A 220 -19.95 7.26 -37.13
CA GLY A 220 -19.37 7.67 -38.41
C GLY A 220 -17.93 7.20 -38.60
N ALA A 221 -17.76 6.14 -39.42
CA ALA A 221 -16.51 5.63 -40.00
C ALA A 221 -15.30 5.41 -39.07
N ALA A 222 -14.90 4.14 -38.91
CA ALA A 222 -13.59 3.80 -38.37
C ALA A 222 -12.47 4.26 -39.33
N SER A 223 -11.76 5.34 -38.99
CA SER A 223 -10.42 5.59 -39.54
C SER A 223 -9.37 4.85 -38.72
N ALA A 224 -8.46 4.18 -39.40
CA ALA A 224 -7.38 3.42 -38.78
C ALA A 224 -6.23 4.36 -38.34
N ASP A 225 -6.41 5.07 -37.23
CA ASP A 225 -5.30 5.76 -36.54
C ASP A 225 -5.59 5.94 -35.03
N THR A 226 -5.54 4.84 -34.27
CA THR A 226 -5.77 4.83 -32.82
C THR A 226 -4.49 5.28 -32.07
N LYS A 227 -4.30 6.61 -31.97
CA LYS A 227 -3.08 7.19 -31.37
C LYS A 227 -3.28 8.42 -30.48
N ASN A 228 -4.49 8.66 -29.96
CA ASN A 228 -4.75 9.68 -28.93
C ASN A 228 -5.32 9.04 -27.67
N ILE A 229 -4.60 9.18 -26.56
CA ILE A 229 -4.90 8.57 -25.25
C ILE A 229 -5.51 9.61 -24.28
N ASP A 230 -5.43 10.91 -24.61
CA ASP A 230 -5.61 12.03 -23.67
C ASP A 230 -7.03 12.65 -23.65
N ALA A 231 -8.07 11.89 -24.01
CA ALA A 231 -9.44 12.40 -24.14
C ALA A 231 -10.39 11.85 -23.07
N VAL A 232 -10.77 12.73 -22.12
CA VAL A 232 -11.66 12.46 -21.00
C VAL A 232 -13.11 12.36 -21.49
N LYS A 233 -13.70 11.16 -21.43
CA LYS A 233 -15.14 10.96 -21.70
C LYS A 233 -15.96 11.28 -20.45
N MET A 234 -17.10 11.95 -20.63
CA MET A 234 -17.97 12.42 -19.55
C MET A 234 -19.44 12.46 -20.00
N ASN A 235 -20.39 12.28 -19.08
CA ASN A 235 -21.83 12.26 -19.38
C ASN A 235 -22.45 13.67 -19.50
N GLY A 236 -23.75 13.73 -19.81
CA GLY A 236 -24.48 14.98 -19.99
C GLY A 236 -24.42 15.98 -18.83
N SER A 237 -24.53 15.52 -17.59
CA SER A 237 -24.43 16.36 -16.39
C SER A 237 -23.00 16.80 -16.10
N GLU A 238 -22.03 15.89 -16.24
CA GLU A 238 -20.61 16.17 -16.06
C GLU A 238 -20.09 17.20 -17.07
N TRP A 239 -20.53 17.07 -18.32
CA TRP A 239 -20.30 18.04 -19.38
C TRP A 239 -20.87 19.40 -19.02
N GLN A 240 -22.10 19.46 -18.47
CA GLN A 240 -22.73 20.71 -18.10
C GLN A 240 -22.05 21.41 -16.93
N GLU A 241 -21.79 20.74 -15.80
CA GLU A 241 -21.10 21.34 -14.64
C GLU A 241 -19.72 21.91 -15.03
N ARG A 242 -18.96 21.15 -15.82
CA ARG A 242 -17.64 21.59 -16.29
C ARG A 242 -17.70 22.77 -17.26
N VAL A 243 -18.67 22.75 -18.18
CA VAL A 243 -18.91 23.86 -19.11
C VAL A 243 -19.41 25.09 -18.36
N GLU A 244 -20.24 24.94 -17.32
CA GLU A 244 -20.69 26.04 -16.46
C GLU A 244 -19.55 26.62 -15.61
N LYS A 245 -18.68 25.78 -15.03
CA LYS A 245 -17.48 26.25 -14.32
C LYS A 245 -16.58 27.08 -15.24
N VAL A 246 -16.27 26.57 -16.43
CA VAL A 246 -15.49 27.29 -17.44
C VAL A 246 -16.22 28.56 -17.88
N ALA A 247 -17.52 28.53 -18.17
CA ALA A 247 -18.30 29.72 -18.52
C ALA A 247 -18.33 30.78 -17.38
N GLY A 248 -18.32 30.33 -16.13
CA GLY A 248 -18.17 31.17 -14.93
C GLY A 248 -16.82 31.86 -14.85
N GLU A 249 -15.73 31.16 -15.20
CA GLU A 249 -14.40 31.78 -15.35
C GLU A 249 -14.39 32.86 -16.44
N PHE A 250 -15.21 32.73 -17.49
CA PHE A 250 -15.48 33.77 -18.51
C PHE A 250 -16.57 34.80 -18.11
N GLY A 251 -17.03 34.81 -16.86
CA GLY A 251 -17.99 35.79 -16.33
C GLY A 251 -19.43 35.64 -16.85
N SER A 252 -19.79 34.49 -17.42
CA SER A 252 -21.08 34.26 -18.10
C SER A 252 -21.96 33.26 -17.34
N ALA A 253 -22.51 33.70 -16.21
CA ALA A 253 -23.51 32.96 -15.43
C ALA A 253 -24.91 33.60 -15.59
N LYS A 254 -25.60 33.30 -16.69
CA LYS A 254 -27.04 33.55 -16.87
C LYS A 254 -27.68 32.36 -17.59
N GLU A 255 -28.89 32.00 -17.15
CA GLU A 255 -29.67 30.87 -17.65
C GLU A 255 -29.76 30.86 -19.19
N GLY A 256 -29.39 29.73 -19.81
CA GLY A 256 -29.28 29.58 -21.26
C GLY A 256 -28.33 28.43 -21.64
N ASP A 257 -27.79 28.44 -22.85
CA ASP A 257 -26.77 27.50 -23.33
C ASP A 257 -25.36 27.99 -22.92
N PRO A 258 -24.72 27.42 -21.87
CA PRO A 258 -23.39 27.86 -21.43
C PRO A 258 -22.30 27.47 -22.43
N LEU A 259 -22.50 26.39 -23.19
CA LEU A 259 -21.56 25.96 -24.22
C LEU A 259 -21.54 26.99 -25.36
N GLY A 260 -22.71 27.45 -25.81
CA GLY A 260 -22.85 28.51 -26.80
C GLY A 260 -22.10 29.79 -26.42
N GLN A 261 -22.18 30.19 -25.15
CA GLN A 261 -21.62 31.44 -24.60
C GLN A 261 -20.08 31.44 -24.52
N ILE A 262 -19.43 30.29 -24.31
CA ILE A 262 -17.97 30.18 -24.26
C ILE A 262 -17.34 30.50 -25.63
N LYS A 263 -16.46 31.50 -25.68
CA LYS A 263 -15.71 31.86 -26.89
C LYS A 263 -14.47 30.98 -27.04
N THR A 264 -14.39 30.21 -28.13
CA THR A 264 -13.16 29.52 -28.53
C THR A 264 -12.06 30.53 -28.89
N GLY A 265 -10.82 30.25 -28.51
CA GLY A 265 -9.67 31.12 -28.82
C GLY A 265 -9.43 32.26 -27.83
N VAL A 266 -10.25 32.40 -26.79
CA VAL A 266 -10.19 33.48 -25.79
C VAL A 266 -9.78 32.91 -24.42
N LEU A 267 -9.01 33.67 -23.66
CA LEU A 267 -8.59 33.36 -22.28
C LEU A 267 -9.55 33.98 -21.24
N SER A 268 -9.73 33.32 -20.11
CA SER A 268 -10.48 33.83 -18.97
C SER A 268 -9.74 34.99 -18.27
N PRO A 269 -10.47 35.86 -17.55
CA PRO A 269 -9.95 36.60 -16.40
C PRO A 269 -9.11 35.74 -15.45
N LEU A 270 -8.17 36.40 -14.75
CA LEU A 270 -7.28 35.78 -13.76
C LEU A 270 -8.05 35.34 -12.51
N GLN A 271 -7.92 34.07 -12.16
CA GLN A 271 -8.44 33.43 -10.95
C GLN A 271 -7.33 33.33 -9.87
N GLU A 272 -7.69 33.06 -8.62
CA GLU A 272 -6.77 33.00 -7.47
C GLU A 272 -7.17 31.87 -6.49
N ASP A 273 -6.19 31.07 -6.04
CA ASP A 273 -6.30 30.07 -4.97
C ASP A 273 -5.20 30.26 -3.90
N GLU A 274 -5.14 29.41 -2.86
CA GLU A 274 -4.12 29.50 -1.79
C GLU A 274 -2.68 29.42 -2.30
N GLY A 275 -2.43 28.68 -3.38
CA GLY A 275 -1.11 28.44 -3.95
C GLY A 275 -0.82 29.18 -5.25
N HIS A 276 -1.83 29.66 -5.98
CA HIS A 276 -1.66 30.09 -7.38
C HIS A 276 -2.59 31.24 -7.80
N TYR A 277 -2.23 31.87 -8.92
CA TYR A 277 -3.16 32.55 -9.82
C TYR A 277 -3.28 31.74 -11.10
N TYR A 278 -4.42 31.71 -11.80
CA TYR A 278 -4.56 30.92 -13.03
C TYR A 278 -5.58 31.49 -14.03
N ALA A 279 -5.53 31.02 -15.28
CA ALA A 279 -6.54 31.32 -16.31
C ALA A 279 -6.74 30.12 -17.26
N VAL A 280 -7.91 30.05 -17.89
CA VAL A 280 -8.34 28.93 -18.74
C VAL A 280 -8.76 29.45 -20.12
N ALA A 281 -8.55 28.66 -21.18
CA ALA A 281 -8.92 29.00 -22.54
C ALA A 281 -9.46 27.79 -23.30
N VAL A 282 -10.41 28.03 -24.20
CA VAL A 282 -11.08 26.95 -24.95
C VAL A 282 -10.49 26.82 -26.35
N MET A 283 -9.76 25.73 -26.57
CA MET A 283 -9.05 25.40 -27.80
C MET A 283 -9.97 24.95 -28.93
N LYS A 284 -10.89 24.03 -28.63
CA LYS A 284 -11.87 23.50 -29.59
C LYS A 284 -13.21 23.35 -28.88
N LYS A 285 -14.30 23.62 -29.61
CA LYS A 285 -15.67 23.49 -29.14
C LYS A 285 -16.53 22.86 -30.22
N GLY A 286 -17.00 21.66 -29.97
CA GLY A 286 -18.13 21.02 -30.64
C GLY A 286 -19.23 20.75 -29.61
N LYS A 287 -20.42 20.41 -30.09
CA LYS A 287 -21.62 20.14 -29.27
C LYS A 287 -21.35 19.16 -28.10
N ASP A 288 -20.50 18.18 -28.39
CA ASP A 288 -20.19 17.04 -27.54
C ASP A 288 -18.66 16.83 -27.38
N ARG A 289 -17.84 17.86 -27.65
CA ARG A 289 -16.36 17.79 -27.51
C ARG A 289 -15.73 19.16 -27.19
N LEU A 290 -15.00 19.26 -26.09
CA LEU A 290 -14.34 20.51 -25.65
C LEU A 290 -12.85 20.23 -25.46
N LYS A 291 -11.96 21.03 -26.04
CA LYS A 291 -10.53 21.00 -25.68
C LYS A 291 -10.16 22.29 -24.99
N LEU A 292 -9.47 22.20 -23.86
CA LEU A 292 -9.06 23.31 -23.02
C LEU A 292 -7.54 23.43 -22.92
N ALA A 293 -7.08 24.63 -22.59
CA ALA A 293 -5.75 24.94 -22.11
C ALA A 293 -5.85 25.74 -20.80
N THR A 294 -4.99 25.48 -19.83
CA THR A 294 -4.92 26.20 -18.54
C THR A 294 -3.51 26.71 -18.32
N VAL A 295 -3.38 27.92 -17.76
CA VAL A 295 -2.11 28.57 -17.38
C VAL A 295 -2.13 28.95 -15.91
N ALA A 296 -1.08 28.64 -15.13
CA ALA A 296 -1.02 28.94 -13.68
C ALA A 296 0.31 29.53 -13.20
N TRP A 297 0.27 30.59 -12.38
CA TRP A 297 1.40 31.29 -11.77
C TRP A 297 1.44 31.04 -10.26
N LEU A 298 2.52 30.46 -9.72
CA LEU A 298 2.58 30.03 -8.31
C LEU A 298 2.94 31.17 -7.34
N LYS A 299 2.24 31.24 -6.19
CA LYS A 299 2.53 32.12 -5.03
C LYS A 299 3.75 31.61 -4.25
N GLU A 300 4.38 32.50 -3.47
CA GLU A 300 5.40 32.08 -2.50
C GLU A 300 4.72 31.29 -1.35
N PRO A 301 5.28 30.16 -0.86
CA PRO A 301 4.71 29.44 0.28
C PRO A 301 5.01 30.09 1.65
N LEU A 302 4.06 30.01 2.60
CA LEU A 302 4.19 30.59 3.95
C LEU A 302 5.55 30.30 4.61
N ARG A 303 5.93 29.01 4.64
CA ARG A 303 7.13 28.59 5.37
C ARG A 303 8.39 29.27 4.80
N SER A 304 8.41 29.60 3.51
CA SER A 304 9.52 30.28 2.83
C SER A 304 9.66 31.73 3.29
N TRP A 305 8.54 32.41 3.54
CA TRP A 305 8.54 33.75 4.16
C TRP A 305 8.91 33.68 5.64
N LEU A 306 8.40 32.70 6.40
CA LEU A 306 8.74 32.50 7.81
C LEU A 306 10.24 32.41 8.04
N VAL A 307 10.97 31.65 7.22
CA VAL A 307 12.44 31.51 7.31
C VAL A 307 13.17 32.84 7.07
N LYS A 308 12.59 33.77 6.29
CA LYS A 308 13.14 35.13 6.12
C LYS A 308 12.85 36.00 7.34
N ALA A 309 11.63 35.92 7.87
CA ALA A 309 11.19 36.62 9.08
C ALA A 309 11.91 36.13 10.36
N GLU A 310 12.37 34.88 10.41
CA GLU A 310 13.13 34.29 11.53
C GLU A 310 14.41 35.06 11.91
N THR A 311 14.96 35.90 11.02
CA THR A 311 16.12 36.77 11.30
C THR A 311 15.76 38.14 11.90
N GLN A 312 14.47 38.51 11.90
CA GLN A 312 13.98 39.82 12.34
C GLN A 312 12.93 39.74 13.47
N VAL A 313 12.28 38.59 13.66
CA VAL A 313 11.28 38.34 14.72
C VAL A 313 11.95 37.67 15.93
N PRO A 314 12.11 38.36 17.08
CA PRO A 314 12.69 37.77 18.27
C PRO A 314 11.77 36.71 18.90
N VAL A 315 12.35 35.72 19.58
CA VAL A 315 11.59 34.69 20.31
C VAL A 315 11.09 35.25 21.64
N THR A 316 9.95 35.94 21.62
CA THR A 316 9.37 36.53 22.83
C THR A 316 8.70 35.46 23.69
N MET A 317 9.27 35.17 24.86
CA MET A 317 8.70 34.23 25.83
C MET A 317 7.57 34.82 26.70
N ALA A 318 6.84 35.82 26.20
CA ALA A 318 5.77 36.49 26.94
C ALA A 318 4.42 35.83 26.65
N ALA A 319 4.08 34.79 27.40
CA ALA A 319 2.68 34.40 27.52
C ALA A 319 1.97 35.45 28.38
N LEU A 320 0.93 36.09 27.84
CA LEU A 320 -0.02 36.85 28.65
C LEU A 320 -0.68 35.91 29.66
N SER A 321 -0.95 36.40 30.86
CA SER A 321 -1.56 35.62 31.95
C SER A 321 -3.02 35.26 31.65
N GLY A 322 -3.20 34.19 30.87
CA GLY A 322 -4.51 33.64 30.54
C GLY A 322 -5.06 32.74 31.66
N SER A 323 -6.31 32.99 32.06
CA SER A 323 -7.06 32.01 32.85
C SER A 323 -7.61 30.95 31.90
N TYR A 324 -6.84 29.88 31.69
CA TYR A 324 -7.23 28.79 30.80
C TYR A 324 -8.06 27.75 31.55
N THR A 325 -9.22 27.40 30.98
CA THR A 325 -10.02 26.25 31.39
C THR A 325 -9.60 25.03 30.58
N LEU A 326 -9.42 23.89 31.27
CA LEU A 326 -9.12 22.63 30.60
C LEU A 326 -10.32 22.30 29.71
N PRO A 327 -10.18 22.29 28.38
CA PRO A 327 -11.27 21.86 27.55
C PRO A 327 -11.54 20.41 27.91
N MET A 328 -12.80 20.07 28.06
CA MET A 328 -13.22 18.70 27.97
C MET A 328 -12.79 18.21 26.58
N ILE A 329 -11.77 17.35 26.48
CA ILE A 329 -11.67 16.46 25.33
C ILE A 329 -13.04 15.84 25.21
N ALA A 330 -13.68 15.98 24.05
CA ALA A 330 -15.01 15.43 23.81
C ALA A 330 -15.00 13.99 24.32
N ASN A 331 -15.71 13.74 25.42
CA ASN A 331 -15.61 12.46 26.08
C ASN A 331 -16.17 11.42 25.12
N PRO A 332 -15.41 10.38 24.76
CA PRO A 332 -16.06 9.10 24.63
C PRO A 332 -16.56 8.71 26.02
N SER A 333 -17.82 9.00 26.28
CA SER A 333 -18.66 7.93 26.84
C SER A 333 -18.73 6.75 25.86
N GLY A 334 -18.46 6.97 24.56
CA GLY A 334 -17.94 5.97 23.60
C GLY A 334 -17.21 6.65 22.42
N GLY A 335 -16.08 6.07 21.98
CA GLY A 335 -15.20 6.38 20.82
C GLY A 335 -15.15 7.79 20.16
N CYS A 336 -14.69 7.83 18.91
CA CYS A 336 -14.84 8.99 18.02
C CYS A 336 -16.30 9.08 17.54
N THR A 337 -16.98 10.24 17.56
CA THR A 337 -18.44 10.34 17.38
C THR A 337 -18.98 9.48 16.23
N ASP A 338 -19.76 8.47 16.60
CA ASP A 338 -20.29 7.41 15.72
C ASP A 338 -20.84 7.98 14.40
N ASP A 339 -20.44 7.40 13.26
CA ASP A 339 -20.91 7.79 11.93
C ASP A 339 -20.79 9.29 11.64
N THR A 340 -19.68 9.89 12.04
CA THR A 340 -19.32 11.17 11.46
C THR A 340 -18.18 10.95 10.49
N TRP A 341 -18.39 11.33 9.23
CA TRP A 341 -17.30 12.07 8.62
C TRP A 341 -17.17 13.33 9.43
N THR A 342 -16.04 13.46 10.09
CA THR A 342 -15.42 14.75 9.91
C THR A 342 -14.76 14.68 8.54
N GLY A 343 -15.10 15.61 7.66
CA GLY A 343 -14.15 16.00 6.63
C GLY A 343 -12.84 16.26 7.37
N THR A 344 -11.76 15.58 6.98
CA THR A 344 -10.47 15.87 7.62
C THR A 344 -10.20 17.35 7.39
N SER A 345 -9.83 18.11 8.43
CA SER A 345 -9.62 19.56 8.38
C SER A 345 -9.16 20.06 7.00
N VAL A 346 -10.03 20.63 6.16
CA VAL A 346 -9.57 21.10 4.83
C VAL A 346 -8.61 22.28 4.95
N THR A 347 -8.62 22.96 6.09
CA THR A 347 -7.58 23.89 6.52
C THR A 347 -6.22 23.19 6.49
N ASN A 348 -5.34 23.66 5.61
CA ASN A 348 -4.02 23.10 5.30
C ASN A 348 -4.02 21.68 4.67
N ALA A 349 -5.17 21.18 4.19
CA ALA A 349 -5.21 19.90 3.47
C ALA A 349 -4.61 20.04 2.07
N PRO A 350 -3.83 19.06 1.59
CA PRO A 350 -3.06 19.21 0.36
C PRO A 350 -3.93 19.03 -0.88
N SER A 351 -3.57 19.69 -1.98
CA SER A 351 -4.37 19.80 -3.21
C SER A 351 -4.87 18.47 -3.82
N GLY A 352 -5.82 18.62 -4.73
CA GLY A 352 -6.58 17.51 -5.30
C GLY A 352 -5.80 16.43 -6.00
N ARG A 353 -5.66 15.18 -5.52
CA ARG A 353 -4.83 14.12 -6.19
C ARG A 353 -5.48 12.72 -6.28
N ASP A 354 -5.15 11.93 -7.29
CA ASP A 354 -5.50 10.50 -7.47
C ASP A 354 -4.29 9.66 -7.89
N VAL A 355 -4.38 8.32 -7.93
CA VAL A 355 -3.20 7.44 -8.19
C VAL A 355 -2.02 7.80 -7.26
N HIS A 356 -2.35 8.21 -6.04
CA HIS A 356 -1.41 8.62 -5.02
C HIS A 356 -1.13 7.49 -4.04
N THR A 357 -0.07 7.67 -3.25
CA THR A 357 0.24 6.74 -2.15
C THR A 357 -0.23 7.32 -0.83
N ALA A 358 -0.92 6.53 -0.03
CA ALA A 358 -1.10 6.80 1.39
C ALA A 358 -0.36 5.76 2.22
N ILE A 359 0.34 6.24 3.25
CA ILE A 359 0.99 5.40 4.23
C ILE A 359 0.39 5.69 5.60
N TRP A 360 0.00 4.62 6.29
CA TRP A 360 -0.31 4.69 7.71
C TRP A 360 0.97 4.50 8.51
N THR A 361 1.35 5.50 9.30
CA THR A 361 2.54 5.42 10.15
C THR A 361 2.30 4.66 11.44
N GLY A 362 1.05 4.37 11.81
CA GLY A 362 0.65 3.98 13.17
C GLY A 362 0.16 5.16 14.02
N SER A 363 0.54 6.40 13.69
CA SER A 363 0.15 7.62 14.42
C SER A 363 -0.49 8.71 13.54
N GLU A 364 -0.13 8.75 12.25
CA GLU A 364 -0.69 9.67 11.27
C GLU A 364 -0.79 8.99 9.89
N MET A 365 -1.64 9.51 9.02
CA MET A 365 -1.63 9.13 7.61
C MET A 365 -0.85 10.20 6.85
N ILE A 366 0.12 9.75 6.07
CA ILE A 366 0.89 10.61 5.18
C ILE A 366 0.39 10.34 3.77
N VAL A 367 0.02 11.40 3.05
CA VAL A 367 -0.43 11.30 1.66
C VAL A 367 0.22 12.36 0.82
N TRP A 368 0.68 11.95 -0.35
CA TRP A 368 1.54 12.76 -1.19
C TRP A 368 1.53 12.25 -2.64
N GLY A 369 1.86 13.13 -3.60
CA GLY A 369 1.92 12.80 -5.03
C GLY A 369 0.55 12.73 -5.71
N GLY A 370 0.28 11.73 -6.54
CA GLY A 370 -0.90 11.65 -7.38
C GLY A 370 -1.13 12.72 -8.46
N GLY A 371 -2.05 12.40 -9.38
CA GLY A 371 -2.41 13.17 -10.57
C GLY A 371 -3.54 14.14 -10.30
N ASN A 372 -3.70 15.20 -11.11
CA ASN A 372 -4.90 16.04 -11.08
C ASN A 372 -5.19 16.76 -12.40
N SER A 373 -6.32 17.47 -12.48
CA SER A 373 -6.77 18.16 -13.70
C SER A 373 -5.80 19.23 -14.23
N SER A 374 -4.94 19.76 -13.36
CA SER A 374 -3.89 20.75 -13.62
C SER A 374 -2.51 20.11 -13.81
N GLY A 375 -2.45 18.78 -13.97
CA GLY A 375 -1.21 17.99 -13.93
C GLY A 375 -1.02 17.32 -12.56
N ALA A 376 0.11 16.64 -12.37
CA ALA A 376 0.33 15.91 -11.14
C ALA A 376 0.78 16.83 -9.99
N LEU A 377 0.89 16.30 -8.76
CA LEU A 377 1.00 17.12 -7.55
C LEU A 377 2.21 16.87 -6.66
N ASN A 378 2.78 17.97 -6.16
CA ASN A 378 4.06 18.04 -5.44
C ASN A 378 3.87 18.29 -3.93
N THR A 379 2.68 18.76 -3.61
CA THR A 379 2.17 18.96 -2.27
C THR A 379 1.82 17.60 -1.65
N GLY A 380 1.55 17.60 -0.36
CA GLY A 380 0.95 16.48 0.34
C GLY A 380 0.71 16.91 1.78
N GLY A 381 0.26 16.00 2.61
CA GLY A 381 -0.06 16.33 3.99
C GLY A 381 0.12 15.16 4.93
N ARG A 382 0.40 15.52 6.19
CA ARG A 382 0.13 14.64 7.32
C ARG A 382 -1.26 14.94 7.79
N TYR A 383 -2.11 13.94 7.77
CA TYR A 383 -3.27 13.98 8.63
C TYR A 383 -2.88 13.47 10.01
N ASN A 384 -2.76 14.38 10.98
CA ASN A 384 -2.68 13.98 12.39
C ASN A 384 -4.13 13.82 12.91
N PRO A 385 -4.66 12.59 13.02
CA PRO A 385 -6.00 12.37 13.54
C PRO A 385 -6.13 12.82 15.00
N THR A 386 -5.10 12.71 15.83
CA THR A 386 -5.17 13.13 17.24
C THR A 386 -5.45 14.63 17.42
N THR A 387 -5.09 15.49 16.47
CA THR A 387 -5.33 16.95 16.55
C THR A 387 -6.32 17.49 15.52
N ASP A 388 -6.83 16.63 14.63
CA ASP A 388 -7.52 17.01 13.39
C ASP A 388 -6.86 18.19 12.71
N GLY A 389 -5.55 18.07 12.58
CA GLY A 389 -4.72 19.02 11.85
C GLY A 389 -4.22 18.30 10.61
N TRP A 390 -4.47 18.90 9.46
CA TRP A 390 -3.48 18.77 8.42
C TRP A 390 -2.33 19.70 8.78
N THR A 391 -1.14 19.13 8.86
CA THR A 391 0.01 19.91 8.46
C THR A 391 0.21 19.60 6.99
N ALA A 392 0.09 20.62 6.16
CA ALA A 392 0.60 20.55 4.80
C ALA A 392 2.06 20.11 4.92
N THR A 393 2.44 18.99 4.30
CA THR A 393 3.82 18.55 4.35
C THR A 393 4.65 19.65 3.71
N SER A 394 5.67 20.16 4.41
CA SER A 394 6.43 21.36 4.00
C SER A 394 6.69 21.44 2.49
N THR A 395 6.11 22.40 1.77
CA THR A 395 6.44 22.57 0.34
C THR A 395 7.86 23.07 0.12
N ILE A 396 8.54 23.59 1.16
CA ILE A 396 9.99 23.80 1.13
C ILE A 396 10.68 22.44 0.99
N ASN A 397 11.48 22.32 -0.07
CA ASN A 397 12.20 21.12 -0.46
C ASN A 397 11.29 19.90 -0.71
N ALA A 398 9.98 20.11 -0.87
CA ALA A 398 9.10 19.06 -1.34
C ALA A 398 9.52 18.64 -2.77
N PRO A 399 9.40 17.36 -3.12
CA PRO A 399 9.71 16.88 -4.45
C PRO A 399 8.76 17.50 -5.48
N GLU A 400 9.13 17.42 -6.76
CA GLU A 400 8.27 17.93 -7.83
C GLU A 400 7.02 17.05 -8.06
N ALA A 401 6.08 17.58 -8.84
CA ALA A 401 4.68 17.20 -8.83
C ALA A 401 4.37 15.90 -9.55
N ARG A 402 3.67 14.90 -8.99
CA ARG A 402 3.72 13.54 -9.58
C ARG A 402 2.62 12.55 -9.32
N ASP A 403 2.38 11.64 -10.26
CA ASP A 403 1.47 10.50 -10.15
C ASP A 403 2.16 9.14 -10.48
N TYR A 404 1.44 8.03 -10.30
CA TYR A 404 1.95 6.65 -10.49
C TYR A 404 3.31 6.39 -9.82
N HIS A 405 3.56 7.13 -8.75
CA HIS A 405 4.72 6.97 -7.91
C HIS A 405 4.47 5.84 -6.92
N THR A 406 5.53 5.44 -6.23
CA THR A 406 5.44 4.46 -5.15
C THR A 406 5.98 5.07 -3.87
N ALA A 407 5.59 4.49 -2.73
CA ALA A 407 5.98 4.95 -1.43
C ALA A 407 6.27 3.78 -0.50
N VAL A 408 7.21 4.01 0.41
CA VAL A 408 7.58 3.04 1.44
C VAL A 408 7.60 3.67 2.83
N TRP A 409 7.25 2.86 3.83
CA TRP A 409 7.27 3.27 5.23
C TRP A 409 8.56 2.81 5.91
N THR A 410 9.36 3.74 6.43
CA THR A 410 10.65 3.42 7.06
C THR A 410 10.55 3.08 8.54
N GLY A 411 9.36 3.08 9.12
CA GLY A 411 9.16 3.11 10.57
C GLY A 411 9.27 4.51 11.19
N SER A 412 9.91 5.46 10.52
CA SER A 412 10.07 6.83 10.99
C SER A 412 9.77 7.92 9.96
N GLU A 413 9.80 7.59 8.67
CA GLU A 413 9.68 8.48 7.51
C GLU A 413 8.88 7.80 6.41
N MET A 414 8.21 8.58 5.56
CA MET A 414 7.75 8.10 4.27
C MET A 414 8.78 8.48 3.22
N ILE A 415 9.21 7.54 2.40
CA ILE A 415 9.97 7.88 1.18
C ILE A 415 9.03 7.71 0.00
N VAL A 416 8.86 8.79 -0.77
CA VAL A 416 8.22 8.76 -2.09
C VAL A 416 9.27 9.06 -3.13
N TRP A 417 9.20 8.37 -4.25
CA TRP A 417 10.15 8.58 -5.32
C TRP A 417 9.53 8.21 -6.67
N GLY A 418 10.00 8.83 -7.76
CA GLY A 418 9.55 8.53 -9.12
C GLY A 418 8.15 9.03 -9.39
N GLY A 419 7.69 9.06 -10.64
CA GLY A 419 6.32 9.39 -11.06
C GLY A 419 6.29 10.11 -12.41
N TRP A 420 5.13 10.62 -12.82
CA TRP A 420 4.96 11.51 -13.98
C TRP A 420 4.29 12.83 -13.58
N ASN A 421 4.73 13.98 -14.13
CA ASN A 421 4.23 15.31 -13.74
C ASN A 421 3.17 15.92 -14.68
N GLY A 422 2.82 15.23 -15.77
CA GLY A 422 2.02 15.78 -16.86
C GLY A 422 2.84 16.23 -18.08
N SER A 423 4.16 16.37 -17.95
CA SER A 423 5.07 16.87 -19.02
C SER A 423 6.41 16.14 -19.09
N SER A 424 7.00 15.86 -17.93
CA SER A 424 8.18 15.02 -17.73
C SER A 424 7.86 13.90 -16.74
N TYR A 425 8.76 12.94 -16.66
CA TYR A 425 8.75 11.89 -15.67
C TYR A 425 9.90 12.17 -14.71
N LEU A 426 9.76 11.78 -13.44
CA LEU A 426 10.40 12.52 -12.36
C LEU A 426 11.44 11.72 -11.61
N ASP A 427 12.65 12.25 -11.61
CA ASP A 427 13.86 11.68 -11.03
C ASP A 427 14.00 12.06 -9.56
N THR A 428 13.53 13.25 -9.26
CA THR A 428 13.38 13.76 -7.91
C THR A 428 12.48 12.83 -7.08
N GLY A 429 12.41 13.10 -5.78
CA GLY A 429 11.66 12.33 -4.81
C GLY A 429 11.88 12.95 -3.44
N GLY A 430 11.36 12.35 -2.39
CA GLY A 430 11.34 12.95 -1.07
C GLY A 430 11.35 11.95 0.06
N ARG A 431 12.28 12.17 0.98
CA ARG A 431 12.22 11.63 2.33
C ARG A 431 11.44 12.60 3.19
N TYR A 432 10.21 12.23 3.49
CA TYR A 432 9.37 12.99 4.37
C TYR A 432 9.46 12.49 5.78
N ASN A 433 10.06 13.31 6.63
CA ASN A 433 10.16 13.04 8.04
C ASN A 433 8.98 13.72 8.78
N PRO A 434 7.97 12.96 9.22
CA PRO A 434 6.83 13.52 9.94
C PRO A 434 7.21 14.10 11.31
N SER A 435 8.34 13.72 11.89
CA SER A 435 8.81 14.24 13.18
C SER A 435 9.40 15.66 13.08
N THR A 436 9.99 16.04 11.95
CA THR A 436 10.57 17.38 11.69
C THR A 436 9.71 18.27 10.79
N ASP A 437 8.73 17.71 10.08
CA ASP A 437 8.04 18.36 8.94
C ASP A 437 9.00 18.91 7.88
N SER A 438 10.10 18.20 7.67
CA SER A 438 11.00 18.48 6.56
C SER A 438 10.80 17.42 5.51
N TRP A 439 10.51 17.87 4.29
CA TRP A 439 11.04 17.16 3.16
C TRP A 439 12.53 17.40 3.13
N ILE A 440 13.26 16.30 3.27
CA ILE A 440 14.58 16.24 2.66
C ILE A 440 14.26 15.71 1.27
N ALA A 441 14.32 16.60 0.26
CA ALA A 441 14.33 16.17 -1.13
C ALA A 441 15.31 14.99 -1.24
N THR A 442 14.88 13.86 -1.79
CA THR A 442 15.82 12.75 -2.02
C THR A 442 16.94 13.32 -2.84
N SER A 443 18.17 13.03 -2.43
CA SER A 443 19.34 13.65 -3.03
C SER A 443 19.28 13.58 -4.54
N LEU A 444 19.26 14.73 -5.21
CA LEU A 444 19.33 14.78 -6.67
C LEU A 444 20.70 14.33 -7.16
N THR A 445 21.71 14.33 -6.28
CA THR A 445 22.94 13.57 -6.47
C THR A 445 22.60 12.09 -6.62
N ASN A 446 22.76 11.59 -7.84
CA ASN A 446 22.55 10.19 -8.23
C ASN A 446 21.08 9.73 -8.09
N ALA A 447 20.13 10.67 -8.09
CA ALA A 447 18.72 10.34 -8.24
C ALA A 447 18.50 9.56 -9.56
N PRO A 448 17.73 8.46 -9.55
CA PRO A 448 17.44 7.75 -10.79
C PRO A 448 16.68 8.65 -11.80
N VAL A 449 16.90 8.54 -13.12
CA VAL A 449 16.15 9.32 -14.12
C VAL A 449 14.65 9.05 -14.00
N GLY A 450 13.85 10.04 -14.34
CA GLY A 450 12.49 10.07 -13.84
C GLY A 450 11.51 9.14 -14.52
N ARG A 451 10.59 8.53 -13.75
CA ARG A 451 9.87 7.30 -14.18
C ARG A 451 8.51 7.03 -13.54
N THR A 452 7.52 6.58 -14.31
CA THR A 452 6.26 5.97 -13.82
C THR A 452 6.31 4.44 -13.89
N GLN A 453 5.40 3.70 -13.23
CA GLN A 453 5.30 2.22 -13.30
C GLN A 453 6.58 1.47 -12.87
N HIS A 454 7.34 2.11 -11.99
CA HIS A 454 8.50 1.54 -11.32
C HIS A 454 8.05 0.69 -10.12
N THR A 455 8.94 -0.16 -9.62
CA THR A 455 8.73 -0.90 -8.36
C THR A 455 9.63 -0.33 -7.29
N THR A 456 9.19 -0.40 -6.04
CA THR A 456 10.03 -0.04 -4.90
C THR A 456 9.96 -1.04 -3.79
N VAL A 457 11.05 -1.07 -3.03
CA VAL A 457 11.17 -1.85 -1.82
C VAL A 457 11.75 -1.00 -0.70
N TRP A 458 11.35 -1.32 0.52
CA TRP A 458 11.94 -0.76 1.73
C TRP A 458 13.05 -1.67 2.21
N THR A 459 14.25 -1.13 2.47
CA THR A 459 15.35 -1.99 2.89
C THR A 459 15.46 -2.25 4.39
N GLY A 460 14.69 -1.54 5.21
CA GLY A 460 15.04 -1.28 6.60
C GLY A 460 15.89 0.00 6.78
N SER A 461 16.57 0.49 5.73
CA SER A 461 17.48 1.66 5.78
C SER A 461 17.39 2.64 4.59
N GLN A 462 16.89 2.22 3.44
CA GLN A 462 16.92 2.86 2.12
C GLN A 462 15.62 2.53 1.37
N MET A 463 15.13 3.45 0.54
CA MET A 463 14.15 3.11 -0.49
C MET A 463 14.94 2.84 -1.75
N ILE A 464 14.69 1.70 -2.39
CA ILE A 464 15.27 1.44 -3.69
C ILE A 464 14.17 1.52 -4.72
N VAL A 465 14.45 2.23 -5.81
CA VAL A 465 13.52 2.35 -6.92
C VAL A 465 14.18 2.05 -8.24
N TRP A 466 13.43 1.35 -9.08
CA TRP A 466 13.93 0.95 -10.37
C TRP A 466 12.82 0.61 -11.37
N GLY A 467 13.24 0.54 -12.64
CA GLY A 467 12.37 0.22 -13.75
C GLY A 467 11.63 1.48 -14.17
N GLY A 468 10.34 1.33 -14.38
CA GLY A 468 9.46 2.36 -14.92
C GLY A 468 9.76 2.84 -16.34
N VAL A 469 8.99 3.84 -16.77
CA VAL A 469 9.03 4.41 -18.13
C VAL A 469 9.02 5.94 -18.13
N ASN A 470 9.63 6.55 -19.16
CA ASN A 470 9.49 7.96 -19.51
C ASN A 470 9.46 8.24 -21.03
N SER A 471 9.50 9.53 -21.36
CA SER A 471 9.51 10.10 -22.73
C SER A 471 10.75 9.74 -23.55
N GLY A 472 11.88 9.44 -22.90
CA GLY A 472 13.07 8.84 -23.51
C GLY A 472 12.99 7.33 -23.68
N GLY A 473 11.86 6.70 -23.34
CA GLY A 473 11.69 5.24 -23.30
C GLY A 473 11.75 4.72 -21.87
N TYR A 474 11.97 3.41 -21.72
CA TYR A 474 11.85 2.78 -20.40
C TYR A 474 13.19 2.75 -19.66
N LEU A 475 13.16 2.66 -18.32
CA LEU A 475 14.22 3.19 -17.44
C LEU A 475 14.77 2.23 -16.40
N ASN A 476 16.02 2.47 -16.03
CA ASN A 476 16.91 1.50 -15.38
C ASN A 476 17.79 2.05 -14.28
N THR A 477 17.88 3.37 -14.13
CA THR A 477 18.95 3.92 -13.30
C THR A 477 18.63 3.80 -11.80
N GLY A 478 19.49 4.39 -10.96
CA GLY A 478 20.16 3.67 -9.88
C GLY A 478 21.46 3.10 -10.44
N GLY A 479 22.51 2.94 -9.63
CA GLY A 479 23.74 2.21 -9.97
C GLY A 479 24.67 2.88 -11.00
N THR A 480 25.95 2.97 -10.67
CA THR A 480 26.97 3.71 -11.45
C THR A 480 27.56 2.96 -12.64
N THR A 481 27.36 1.64 -12.69
CA THR A 481 27.86 0.73 -13.73
C THR A 481 26.81 -0.34 -14.02
N ASP A 482 26.81 -0.85 -15.26
CA ASP A 482 26.07 -2.04 -15.69
C ASP A 482 24.60 -2.10 -15.28
N ALA A 483 23.91 -0.96 -15.30
CA ALA A 483 22.46 -0.98 -15.15
C ALA A 483 21.83 -1.85 -16.26
N PRO A 484 20.94 -2.82 -15.94
CA PRO A 484 20.04 -3.40 -16.94
C PRO A 484 19.46 -2.36 -17.91
N SER A 485 18.99 -2.77 -19.09
CA SER A 485 18.13 -1.88 -19.89
C SER A 485 16.87 -1.49 -19.13
N GLY A 486 16.36 -0.28 -19.35
CA GLY A 486 15.25 0.23 -18.56
C GLY A 486 13.89 -0.33 -18.93
N ARG A 487 12.85 -0.29 -18.09
CA ARG A 487 11.62 -1.09 -18.29
C ARG A 487 10.42 -0.83 -17.38
N ALA A 488 9.22 -1.21 -17.81
CA ALA A 488 8.02 -1.30 -16.96
C ALA A 488 7.46 -2.74 -16.90
N HIS A 489 6.54 -3.00 -15.97
CA HIS A 489 5.92 -4.31 -15.68
C HIS A 489 6.91 -5.44 -15.33
N HIS A 490 8.04 -5.03 -14.77
CA HIS A 490 9.02 -5.88 -14.10
C HIS A 490 8.57 -6.22 -12.67
N THR A 491 9.23 -7.19 -12.05
CA THR A 491 9.00 -7.55 -10.65
C THR A 491 10.25 -7.25 -9.84
N ALA A 492 10.09 -6.73 -8.61
CA ALA A 492 11.16 -6.52 -7.65
C ALA A 492 10.90 -7.29 -6.37
N VAL A 493 11.98 -7.71 -5.72
CA VAL A 493 11.94 -8.27 -4.36
C VAL A 493 12.93 -7.56 -3.46
N TRP A 494 12.58 -7.46 -2.18
CA TRP A 494 13.48 -6.97 -1.14
C TRP A 494 14.26 -8.12 -0.54
N THR A 495 15.59 -8.01 -0.43
CA THR A 495 16.41 -9.12 0.06
C THR A 495 16.70 -9.16 1.57
N GLY A 496 16.35 -8.10 2.30
CA GLY A 496 17.01 -7.81 3.58
C GLY A 496 18.38 -7.13 3.45
N SER A 497 18.96 -7.02 2.24
CA SER A 497 20.26 -6.38 1.97
C SER A 497 20.43 -5.65 0.62
N GLU A 498 19.57 -5.92 -0.36
CA GLU A 498 19.62 -5.58 -1.78
C GLU A 498 18.21 -5.57 -2.39
N MET A 499 18.03 -4.91 -3.52
CA MET A 499 16.82 -5.12 -4.32
C MET A 499 17.23 -5.81 -5.60
N ILE A 500 16.49 -6.83 -5.99
CA ILE A 500 16.73 -7.51 -7.24
C ILE A 500 15.50 -7.37 -8.11
N VAL A 501 15.73 -7.10 -9.40
CA VAL A 501 14.67 -6.75 -10.33
C VAL A 501 14.95 -7.31 -11.70
N TRP A 502 13.90 -7.79 -12.35
CA TRP A 502 14.04 -8.45 -13.64
C TRP A 502 12.72 -8.54 -14.41
N GLY A 503 12.82 -8.89 -15.69
CA GLY A 503 11.71 -8.91 -16.65
C GLY A 503 11.16 -7.49 -16.79
N GLY A 504 9.94 -7.31 -17.23
CA GLY A 504 9.50 -6.06 -17.87
C GLY A 504 9.97 -5.90 -19.33
N GLY A 505 9.63 -4.78 -19.95
CA GLY A 505 9.95 -4.49 -21.35
C GLY A 505 10.17 -3.02 -21.66
N ASN A 506 10.73 -2.75 -22.85
CA ASN A 506 11.16 -1.45 -23.38
C ASN A 506 11.33 -1.39 -24.91
N PRO A 507 10.31 -0.87 -25.63
CA PRO A 507 9.02 -1.54 -25.73
C PRO A 507 9.15 -3.03 -26.13
N GLY A 508 10.26 -3.43 -26.75
CA GLY A 508 10.67 -4.83 -26.86
C GLY A 508 11.17 -5.39 -25.53
N LEU A 509 11.14 -6.70 -25.35
CA LEU A 509 11.10 -7.26 -24.00
C LEU A 509 12.44 -7.65 -23.42
N LEU A 510 12.57 -7.50 -22.11
CA LEU A 510 13.88 -7.38 -21.48
C LEU A 510 14.23 -8.57 -20.61
N ASN A 511 15.25 -9.27 -21.10
CA ASN A 511 15.84 -10.51 -20.58
C ASN A 511 16.97 -10.21 -19.58
N THR A 512 17.52 -9.00 -19.68
CA THR A 512 18.33 -8.31 -18.67
C THR A 512 17.53 -8.13 -17.38
N GLY A 513 18.23 -7.87 -16.30
CA GLY A 513 17.70 -7.38 -15.03
C GLY A 513 18.85 -6.78 -14.26
N GLY A 514 18.60 -6.40 -13.02
CA GLY A 514 19.62 -5.84 -12.16
C GLY A 514 19.50 -6.34 -10.75
N ARG A 515 20.65 -6.53 -10.12
CA ARG A 515 20.80 -6.57 -8.68
C ARG A 515 21.33 -5.26 -8.24
N TYR A 516 20.49 -4.53 -7.53
CA TYR A 516 20.89 -3.33 -6.87
C TYR A 516 21.44 -3.70 -5.51
N ASN A 517 22.76 -3.59 -5.36
CA ASN A 517 23.34 -3.49 -4.05
C ASN A 517 23.28 -2.03 -3.59
N PRO A 518 22.38 -1.66 -2.66
CA PRO A 518 22.25 -0.30 -2.18
C PRO A 518 23.42 0.11 -1.26
N GLY A 519 24.25 -0.86 -0.85
CA GLY A 519 25.49 -0.64 -0.09
C GLY A 519 26.71 -0.31 -0.95
N THR A 520 26.66 -0.48 -2.28
CA THR A 520 27.73 -0.07 -3.21
C THR A 520 27.27 0.83 -4.36
N ASP A 521 25.97 0.94 -4.61
CA ASP A 521 25.40 1.64 -5.78
C ASP A 521 26.05 1.18 -7.09
N SER A 522 26.20 -0.14 -7.20
CA SER A 522 26.44 -0.83 -8.45
C SER A 522 25.20 -1.65 -8.77
N TRP A 523 24.75 -1.57 -10.02
CA TRP A 523 24.14 -2.75 -10.57
C TRP A 523 25.26 -3.72 -10.86
N ALA A 524 25.14 -4.94 -10.36
CA ALA A 524 25.45 -6.01 -11.28
C ALA A 524 24.30 -6.00 -12.30
N ALA A 525 24.61 -5.78 -13.58
CA ALA A 525 23.73 -6.24 -14.64
C ALA A 525 23.53 -7.72 -14.35
N THR A 526 22.29 -8.14 -14.03
CA THR A 526 22.07 -9.54 -13.73
C THR A 526 22.45 -10.32 -14.99
N SER A 527 23.56 -11.07 -14.94
CA SER A 527 24.32 -11.44 -16.13
C SER A 527 23.46 -12.05 -17.26
N THR A 528 23.35 -11.39 -18.41
CA THR A 528 22.54 -11.92 -19.53
C THR A 528 23.01 -13.30 -20.00
N THR A 529 24.25 -13.65 -19.68
CA THR A 529 24.82 -14.99 -19.79
C THR A 529 24.10 -15.92 -18.81
N GLY A 530 23.11 -16.65 -19.30
CA GLY A 530 22.22 -17.45 -18.47
C GLY A 530 20.96 -16.73 -18.02
N ALA A 531 20.82 -15.42 -18.27
CA ALA A 531 19.57 -14.75 -17.97
C ALA A 531 18.43 -15.28 -18.82
N PRO A 532 17.21 -15.30 -18.26
CA PRO A 532 16.06 -15.85 -18.94
C PRO A 532 15.57 -14.86 -20.01
N ALA A 533 14.84 -15.32 -21.04
CA ALA A 533 14.37 -14.48 -22.16
C ALA A 533 13.54 -13.26 -21.69
N GLY A 534 13.38 -12.22 -22.53
CA GLY A 534 12.70 -11.00 -22.10
C GLY A 534 11.19 -11.13 -22.02
N ARG A 535 10.52 -10.43 -21.08
CA ARG A 535 9.08 -10.56 -20.82
C ARG A 535 8.44 -9.53 -19.88
N PHE A 536 7.14 -9.30 -19.95
CA PHE A 536 6.34 -8.61 -18.93
C PHE A 536 5.78 -9.59 -17.89
N PHE A 537 5.32 -9.08 -16.74
CA PHE A 537 4.61 -9.83 -15.70
C PHE A 537 5.30 -11.13 -15.22
N PRO A 538 6.64 -11.15 -15.04
CA PRO A 538 7.25 -12.23 -14.27
C PRO A 538 6.77 -12.18 -12.81
N THR A 539 6.77 -13.33 -12.12
CA THR A 539 6.71 -13.31 -10.65
C THR A 539 8.13 -13.44 -10.09
N ALA A 540 8.34 -12.86 -8.93
CA ALA A 540 9.51 -13.11 -8.13
C ALA A 540 9.18 -13.25 -6.66
N VAL A 541 10.01 -14.01 -5.99
CA VAL A 541 10.01 -14.10 -4.53
C VAL A 541 11.42 -13.90 -4.02
N TRP A 542 11.51 -13.39 -2.80
CA TRP A 542 12.79 -13.31 -2.11
C TRP A 542 13.06 -14.57 -1.31
N THR A 543 14.26 -15.16 -1.46
CA THR A 543 14.57 -16.42 -0.75
C THR A 543 15.12 -16.29 0.67
N GLY A 544 15.28 -15.09 1.22
CA GLY A 544 16.27 -14.89 2.28
C GLY A 544 17.73 -14.90 1.78
N SER A 545 18.01 -15.34 0.54
CA SER A 545 19.38 -15.41 -0.03
C SER A 545 19.54 -15.12 -1.55
N GLU A 546 18.48 -15.17 -2.35
CA GLU A 546 18.41 -15.12 -3.81
C GLU A 546 17.06 -14.57 -4.29
N MET A 547 17.04 -13.90 -5.44
CA MET A 547 15.79 -13.61 -6.12
C MET A 547 15.57 -14.72 -7.12
N ILE A 548 14.42 -15.36 -7.03
CA ILE A 548 14.03 -16.29 -8.06
C ILE A 548 13.01 -15.57 -8.92
N VAL A 549 13.21 -15.63 -10.23
CA VAL A 549 12.33 -14.97 -11.18
C VAL A 549 12.03 -15.88 -12.32
N TRP A 550 10.76 -15.99 -12.64
CA TRP A 550 10.31 -16.95 -13.63
C TRP A 550 9.00 -16.50 -14.26
N GLY A 551 8.65 -17.15 -15.37
CA GLY A 551 7.47 -16.84 -16.17
C GLY A 551 7.45 -15.38 -16.58
N GLY A 552 6.31 -14.89 -17.06
CA GLY A 552 6.13 -13.67 -17.85
C GLY A 552 5.91 -13.91 -19.36
N ASP A 553 5.26 -12.94 -20.01
CA ASP A 553 4.86 -12.92 -21.44
C ASP A 553 5.79 -12.08 -22.31
N ASN A 554 5.97 -12.47 -23.57
CA ASN A 554 6.56 -11.66 -24.63
C ASN A 554 5.59 -11.46 -25.81
N HIS A 555 4.63 -10.56 -25.62
CA HIS A 555 3.61 -10.16 -26.61
C HIS A 555 2.82 -11.34 -27.20
N GLY A 556 2.48 -12.33 -26.37
CA GLY A 556 1.86 -13.59 -26.78
C GLY A 556 2.86 -14.72 -27.09
N SER A 557 4.15 -14.54 -26.79
CA SER A 557 5.18 -15.57 -26.81
C SER A 557 5.74 -15.72 -25.40
N TYR A 558 5.60 -16.87 -24.75
CA TYR A 558 5.73 -16.93 -23.30
C TYR A 558 6.99 -17.68 -22.90
N SER A 559 7.42 -17.59 -21.65
CA SER A 559 8.81 -17.98 -21.30
C SER A 559 8.96 -18.91 -20.07
N ASN A 560 9.72 -20.01 -20.24
CA ASN A 560 10.00 -21.08 -19.23
C ASN A 560 11.38 -20.98 -18.63
N THR A 561 12.25 -20.30 -19.35
CA THR A 561 13.45 -19.76 -18.76
C THR A 561 12.98 -18.83 -17.65
N GLY A 562 13.20 -19.18 -16.40
CA GLY A 562 13.47 -18.17 -15.38
C GLY A 562 14.94 -18.24 -15.06
N GLY A 563 15.31 -17.60 -13.96
CA GLY A 563 16.64 -17.79 -13.42
C GLY A 563 16.65 -17.66 -11.90
N ARG A 564 17.64 -18.29 -11.28
CA ARG A 564 18.09 -17.84 -9.96
C ARG A 564 18.90 -16.67 -10.31
N TYR A 565 18.42 -15.53 -9.88
CA TYR A 565 19.37 -14.51 -9.64
C TYR A 565 20.00 -14.72 -8.28
N ASN A 566 21.20 -15.29 -8.29
CA ASN A 566 21.99 -15.42 -7.09
C ASN A 566 22.76 -14.11 -6.82
N PRO A 567 22.42 -13.35 -5.78
CA PRO A 567 23.05 -12.09 -5.49
C PRO A 567 24.52 -12.18 -5.07
N SER A 568 24.96 -13.33 -4.58
CA SER A 568 26.35 -13.51 -4.17
C SER A 568 27.31 -13.77 -5.35
N THR A 569 26.80 -14.08 -6.55
CA THR A 569 27.65 -14.52 -7.68
C THR A 569 27.45 -13.77 -8.99
N ASP A 570 26.27 -13.18 -9.22
CA ASP A 570 25.88 -12.69 -10.57
C ASP A 570 25.91 -13.78 -11.65
N SER A 571 25.70 -15.02 -11.25
CA SER A 571 25.02 -15.93 -12.14
C SER A 571 23.53 -15.59 -12.10
N TRP A 572 22.96 -15.29 -13.26
CA TRP A 572 21.77 -16.07 -13.55
C TRP A 572 22.24 -17.49 -13.75
N THR A 573 22.04 -18.33 -12.75
CA THR A 573 21.83 -19.72 -13.10
C THR A 573 20.49 -19.73 -13.83
N ALA A 574 20.56 -19.84 -15.17
CA ALA A 574 19.39 -20.06 -16.00
C ALA A 574 18.65 -21.20 -15.35
N THR A 575 17.42 -20.97 -14.86
CA THR A 575 16.74 -22.00 -14.07
C THR A 575 16.62 -23.23 -14.96
N SER A 576 17.32 -24.32 -14.63
CA SER A 576 17.72 -25.36 -15.58
C SER A 576 16.61 -25.74 -16.57
N THR A 577 16.69 -25.31 -17.84
CA THR A 577 15.61 -25.61 -18.81
C THR A 577 15.38 -27.11 -18.98
N THR A 578 16.40 -27.91 -18.64
CA THR A 578 16.28 -29.33 -18.29
C THR A 578 15.38 -29.50 -17.06
N ASN A 579 14.10 -29.76 -17.33
CA ASN A 579 13.00 -29.87 -16.37
C ASN A 579 12.46 -28.54 -15.81
N ALA A 580 12.88 -27.37 -16.32
CA ALA A 580 12.11 -26.15 -16.12
C ALA A 580 10.69 -26.33 -16.64
N ALA A 581 9.72 -25.86 -15.86
CA ALA A 581 8.35 -25.95 -16.27
C ALA A 581 8.05 -25.09 -17.50
N ALA A 582 7.12 -25.58 -18.34
CA ALA A 582 6.88 -25.08 -19.68
C ALA A 582 6.50 -23.57 -19.72
N PRO A 583 6.74 -22.84 -20.83
CA PRO A 583 6.88 -21.36 -20.79
C PRO A 583 5.66 -20.63 -20.27
N ARG A 584 5.64 -19.45 -19.63
CA ARG A 584 4.34 -18.82 -19.25
C ARG A 584 4.28 -17.41 -18.72
N GLU A 585 3.12 -16.76 -18.79
CA GLU A 585 2.70 -15.65 -17.91
C GLU A 585 1.63 -16.03 -16.88
N ALA A 586 1.10 -15.02 -16.15
CA ALA A 586 -0.09 -15.12 -15.28
C ALA A 586 -0.05 -16.31 -14.32
N HIS A 587 1.13 -16.50 -13.73
CA HIS A 587 1.44 -17.56 -12.80
C HIS A 587 1.64 -16.98 -11.40
N THR A 588 1.86 -17.85 -10.42
CA THR A 588 2.22 -17.42 -9.07
C THR A 588 3.59 -17.95 -8.70
N ALA A 589 4.18 -17.24 -7.75
CA ALA A 589 5.28 -17.76 -6.99
C ALA A 589 5.12 -17.43 -5.51
N VAL A 590 5.50 -18.37 -4.65
CA VAL A 590 5.61 -18.12 -3.20
C VAL A 590 6.98 -18.55 -2.70
N TRP A 591 7.40 -17.93 -1.60
CA TRP A 591 8.63 -18.26 -0.92
C TRP A 591 8.40 -19.22 0.24
N THR A 592 9.22 -20.28 0.35
CA THR A 592 9.06 -21.26 1.44
C THR A 592 9.84 -21.01 2.72
N GLY A 593 10.83 -20.12 2.68
CA GLY A 593 11.99 -20.21 3.56
C GLY A 593 13.16 -21.03 2.97
N SER A 594 12.98 -21.74 1.85
CA SER A 594 14.02 -22.52 1.16
C SER A 594 13.91 -22.77 -0.36
N GLU A 595 12.76 -22.59 -1.01
CA GLU A 595 12.49 -22.84 -2.43
C GLU A 595 11.52 -21.79 -3.01
N MET A 596 11.74 -21.32 -4.24
CA MET A 596 10.69 -20.55 -4.94
C MET A 596 9.82 -21.52 -5.66
N LEU A 597 8.54 -21.42 -5.33
CA LEU A 597 7.59 -22.40 -5.72
C LEU A 597 6.73 -21.81 -6.78
N VAL A 598 6.93 -22.36 -7.97
CA VAL A 598 6.51 -21.78 -9.20
C VAL A 598 5.59 -22.77 -9.84
N TRP A 599 4.37 -22.37 -10.14
CA TRP A 599 3.45 -23.28 -10.79
C TRP A 599 2.38 -22.55 -11.57
N GLY A 600 1.73 -23.29 -12.47
CA GLY A 600 0.67 -22.82 -13.37
C GLY A 600 1.15 -21.73 -14.32
N GLY A 601 0.52 -21.53 -15.45
CA GLY A 601 0.45 -20.26 -16.18
C GLY A 601 -0.07 -20.52 -17.58
N TYR A 602 0.12 -19.57 -18.50
CA TYR A 602 -0.31 -19.68 -19.89
C TYR A 602 0.80 -19.35 -20.90
N ASN A 603 0.83 -20.11 -22.01
CA ASN A 603 1.73 -19.95 -23.14
C ASN A 603 1.21 -20.23 -24.56
N SER A 604 0.01 -19.77 -24.92
CA SER A 604 -0.75 -20.32 -26.07
C SER A 604 -1.30 -21.73 -25.81
N SER A 605 -0.77 -22.43 -24.80
CA SER A 605 -1.36 -23.57 -24.11
C SER A 605 -1.24 -23.34 -22.60
N PHE A 606 -1.76 -24.22 -21.76
CA PHE A 606 -1.84 -23.94 -20.32
C PHE A 606 -1.16 -25.05 -19.53
N LEU A 607 -0.52 -24.68 -18.42
CA LEU A 607 0.72 -25.35 -18.04
C LEU A 607 0.74 -25.95 -16.64
N ASN A 608 0.82 -27.29 -16.64
CA ASN A 608 0.53 -28.20 -15.52
C ASN A 608 1.77 -28.51 -14.72
N THR A 609 2.88 -28.52 -15.43
CA THR A 609 4.20 -28.38 -14.88
C THR A 609 4.25 -27.11 -14.05
N GLY A 610 4.94 -27.19 -12.93
CA GLY A 610 5.58 -26.05 -12.31
C GLY A 610 7.01 -26.44 -12.06
N GLY A 611 7.73 -25.56 -11.41
CA GLY A 611 9.10 -25.83 -11.06
C GLY A 611 9.33 -25.76 -9.56
N ARG A 612 10.02 -26.78 -9.03
CA ARG A 612 10.74 -26.67 -7.76
C ARG A 612 11.91 -25.82 -8.06
N TYR A 613 11.86 -24.52 -7.79
CA TYR A 613 13.15 -23.88 -7.75
C TYR A 613 13.74 -24.10 -6.39
N ASN A 614 14.48 -25.21 -6.32
CA ASN A 614 15.39 -25.48 -5.24
C ASN A 614 16.67 -24.64 -5.47
N PRO A 615 16.87 -23.56 -4.70
CA PRO A 615 18.07 -22.75 -4.77
C PRO A 615 19.38 -23.47 -4.47
N GLY A 616 19.35 -24.63 -3.80
CA GLY A 616 20.56 -25.40 -3.51
C GLY A 616 21.17 -26.14 -4.71
N THR A 617 20.38 -26.50 -5.73
CA THR A 617 20.76 -27.62 -6.64
C THR A 617 20.73 -27.29 -8.14
N ASP A 618 20.16 -26.15 -8.53
CA ASP A 618 19.78 -25.73 -9.89
C ASP A 618 18.87 -26.69 -10.67
N SER A 619 18.53 -27.84 -10.08
CA SER A 619 17.33 -28.53 -10.49
C SER A 619 16.16 -27.63 -10.15
N TRP A 620 15.53 -27.11 -11.20
CA TRP A 620 14.17 -27.60 -11.34
C TRP A 620 14.23 -29.12 -11.31
N THR A 621 13.78 -29.70 -10.20
CA THR A 621 12.77 -30.70 -10.45
C THR A 621 11.63 -29.90 -11.07
N ALA A 622 11.17 -30.30 -12.26
CA ALA A 622 9.80 -29.99 -12.62
C ALA A 622 8.99 -30.43 -11.41
N THR A 623 8.32 -29.52 -10.71
CA THR A 623 7.51 -29.87 -9.55
C THR A 623 6.70 -31.10 -9.98
N SER A 624 6.89 -32.25 -9.32
CA SER A 624 6.63 -33.60 -9.85
C SER A 624 5.50 -33.68 -10.89
N SER A 625 5.79 -33.69 -12.19
CA SER A 625 4.72 -33.70 -13.23
C SER A 625 3.71 -34.84 -13.03
N THR A 626 4.14 -35.92 -12.37
CA THR A 626 3.31 -36.97 -11.78
C THR A 626 2.55 -36.43 -10.57
N GLY A 627 1.24 -36.27 -10.73
CA GLY A 627 0.44 -35.59 -9.73
C GLY A 627 0.65 -34.07 -9.71
N ALA A 628 1.51 -33.53 -10.57
CA ALA A 628 1.38 -32.14 -10.90
C ALA A 628 0.01 -31.95 -11.53
N PRO A 629 -0.67 -30.88 -11.13
CA PRO A 629 -2.06 -30.70 -11.47
C PRO A 629 -2.12 -30.07 -12.87
N ALA A 630 -3.20 -30.30 -13.62
CA ALA A 630 -3.41 -29.82 -15.00
C ALA A 630 -3.02 -28.34 -15.24
N GLY A 631 -2.91 -27.87 -16.47
CA GLY A 631 -2.10 -26.67 -16.69
C GLY A 631 -2.76 -25.31 -16.72
N ARG A 632 -2.23 -24.26 -16.03
CA ARG A 632 -3.12 -23.11 -15.73
C ARG A 632 -2.67 -21.67 -15.45
N GLU A 633 -3.30 -20.66 -16.06
CA GLU A 633 -3.13 -19.22 -15.67
C GLU A 633 -4.14 -18.67 -14.67
N PHE A 634 -3.79 -17.53 -14.04
CA PHE A 634 -4.51 -16.82 -12.98
C PHE A 634 -5.05 -17.77 -11.89
N HIS A 635 -4.23 -18.76 -11.53
CA HIS A 635 -4.43 -19.47 -10.29
C HIS A 635 -3.93 -18.62 -9.12
N THR A 636 -4.14 -19.07 -7.89
CA THR A 636 -3.48 -18.52 -6.71
C THR A 636 -2.60 -19.59 -6.05
N ALA A 637 -1.52 -19.11 -5.44
CA ALA A 637 -0.71 -19.87 -4.52
C ALA A 637 -0.77 -19.21 -3.14
N VAL A 638 -0.64 -20.02 -2.10
CA VAL A 638 -0.26 -19.53 -0.76
C VAL A 638 0.94 -20.27 -0.24
N TRP A 639 1.68 -19.59 0.64
CA TRP A 639 2.69 -20.22 1.46
C TRP A 639 2.10 -20.62 2.81
N THR A 640 2.27 -21.88 3.22
CA THR A 640 1.75 -22.36 4.51
C THR A 640 2.66 -22.12 5.72
N GLY A 641 3.95 -21.85 5.49
CA GLY A 641 5.00 -22.11 6.46
C GLY A 641 5.73 -23.45 6.24
N SER A 642 5.20 -24.36 5.41
CA SER A 642 5.77 -25.69 5.11
C SER A 642 5.55 -26.24 3.67
N GLN A 643 4.54 -25.74 2.96
CA GLN A 643 4.06 -26.18 1.65
C GLN A 643 3.60 -24.95 0.84
N MET A 644 3.82 -24.97 -0.48
CA MET A 644 3.01 -24.13 -1.34
C MET A 644 1.77 -24.94 -1.66
N ILE A 645 0.62 -24.30 -1.65
CA ILE A 645 -0.57 -24.93 -2.19
C ILE A 645 -1.01 -24.04 -3.33
N VAL A 646 -1.10 -24.64 -4.52
CA VAL A 646 -1.50 -23.94 -5.75
C VAL A 646 -2.51 -24.78 -6.45
N TRP A 647 -3.54 -24.12 -6.92
CA TRP A 647 -4.71 -24.82 -7.36
C TRP A 647 -5.53 -23.89 -8.27
N GLY A 648 -6.41 -24.41 -9.15
CA GLY A 648 -7.41 -23.62 -9.87
C GLY A 648 -7.06 -23.25 -11.32
N GLY A 649 -6.61 -22.03 -11.63
CA GLY A 649 -6.43 -21.43 -12.96
C GLY A 649 -7.30 -21.87 -14.18
N PHE A 650 -6.94 -21.41 -15.39
CA PHE A 650 -7.58 -21.79 -16.67
C PHE A 650 -6.64 -22.65 -17.50
N GLY A 651 -7.13 -23.73 -18.14
CA GLY A 651 -6.36 -24.73 -18.87
C GLY A 651 -6.59 -24.93 -20.37
N GLY A 652 -7.28 -24.01 -21.05
CA GLY A 652 -7.36 -23.96 -22.52
C GLY A 652 -8.33 -24.90 -23.22
N THR A 653 -8.39 -26.16 -22.80
CA THR A 653 -9.54 -27.05 -23.10
C THR A 653 -10.71 -26.78 -22.17
N GLY A 654 -10.41 -26.20 -21.02
CA GLY A 654 -11.27 -26.04 -19.87
C GLY A 654 -10.40 -25.55 -18.72
N TYR A 655 -10.98 -25.32 -17.56
CA TYR A 655 -10.33 -24.67 -16.43
C TYR A 655 -10.30 -25.67 -15.27
N LEU A 656 -9.36 -25.52 -14.34
CA LEU A 656 -8.74 -26.74 -13.83
C LEU A 656 -8.94 -27.08 -12.35
N ASN A 657 -9.64 -28.20 -12.17
CA ASN A 657 -10.32 -28.70 -10.98
C ASN A 657 -9.36 -29.27 -9.93
N THR A 658 -8.19 -28.69 -9.87
CA THR A 658 -6.97 -29.43 -9.63
C THR A 658 -5.96 -28.46 -9.10
N GLY A 659 -4.99 -29.01 -8.43
CA GLY A 659 -3.93 -28.26 -7.81
C GLY A 659 -3.06 -29.27 -7.13
N GLY A 660 -2.09 -28.77 -6.41
CA GLY A 660 -1.27 -29.64 -5.63
C GLY A 660 -0.80 -28.97 -4.36
N ARG A 661 -0.55 -29.83 -3.38
CA ARG A 661 0.48 -29.51 -2.43
C ARG A 661 1.70 -29.64 -3.21
N TYR A 662 2.35 -28.54 -3.28
CA TYR A 662 3.74 -28.64 -3.37
C TYR A 662 4.34 -28.77 -1.96
N CYS A 663 4.98 -29.89 -1.70
CA CYS A 663 5.81 -30.10 -0.52
C CYS A 663 7.27 -29.69 -0.81
N ALA A 664 7.84 -28.91 0.11
CA ALA A 664 9.00 -28.08 -0.20
C ALA A 664 10.24 -28.29 0.69
N GLN A 665 10.11 -28.96 1.83
CA GLN A 665 11.18 -29.14 2.83
C GLN A 665 11.02 -30.36 3.74
N GLN A 666 12.13 -30.68 4.41
CA GLN A 666 12.24 -31.56 5.57
C GLN A 666 12.99 -30.85 6.72
N PRO A 667 12.81 -31.25 7.99
CA PRO A 667 12.02 -32.40 8.45
C PRO A 667 10.58 -32.02 8.81
N SER A 668 9.61 -32.76 8.24
CA SER A 668 8.19 -32.84 8.65
C SER A 668 7.38 -31.51 8.70
N PRO A 669 6.25 -31.38 7.96
CA PRO A 669 5.22 -32.42 7.92
C PRO A 669 5.11 -33.29 6.67
N CYS A 670 5.82 -33.03 5.55
CA CYS A 670 5.58 -33.80 4.32
C CYS A 670 6.78 -34.07 3.41
N THR A 671 6.67 -35.13 2.63
CA THR A 671 7.70 -35.64 1.71
C THR A 671 8.02 -34.62 0.61
N ASP A 672 9.30 -34.26 0.56
CA ASP A 672 9.89 -33.35 -0.41
C ASP A 672 9.62 -33.79 -1.87
N ASP A 673 9.59 -32.83 -2.80
CA ASP A 673 9.34 -33.04 -4.25
C ASP A 673 7.94 -33.54 -4.64
N THR A 674 7.13 -33.96 -3.67
CA THR A 674 5.75 -34.31 -3.99
C THR A 674 4.98 -33.05 -4.33
N TRP A 675 4.62 -32.92 -5.62
CA TRP A 675 3.20 -32.73 -5.81
C TRP A 675 2.51 -33.95 -5.23
N THR A 676 1.82 -33.75 -4.12
CA THR A 676 0.56 -34.46 -4.07
C THR A 676 -0.37 -33.68 -4.99
N PRO A 677 -0.94 -34.32 -6.03
CA PRO A 677 -2.10 -33.74 -6.69
C PRO A 677 -3.09 -33.60 -5.55
N THR A 678 -3.34 -32.37 -5.12
CA THR A 678 -4.27 -32.09 -4.03
C THR A 678 -5.54 -32.85 -4.41
N SER A 679 -5.96 -33.80 -3.57
CA SER A 679 -6.81 -34.95 -3.97
C SER A 679 -7.83 -34.64 -5.07
N VAL A 680 -7.58 -35.06 -6.32
CA VAL A 680 -8.53 -34.75 -7.41
C VAL A 680 -9.93 -35.34 -7.19
N ILE A 681 -10.02 -36.39 -6.34
CA ILE A 681 -11.28 -36.83 -5.71
C ILE A 681 -11.70 -35.77 -4.71
N SER A 682 -12.90 -35.21 -4.92
CA SER A 682 -13.36 -34.09 -4.12
C SER A 682 -12.49 -32.84 -4.30
N ALA A 683 -11.62 -32.77 -5.30
CA ALA A 683 -11.12 -31.47 -5.67
C ALA A 683 -12.29 -30.65 -6.24
N PRO A 684 -12.44 -29.38 -5.85
CA PRO A 684 -13.25 -28.43 -6.60
C PRO A 684 -13.08 -28.48 -8.11
N ASP A 685 -14.12 -28.07 -8.83
CA ASP A 685 -14.02 -27.71 -10.25
C ASP A 685 -13.08 -26.53 -10.50
N GLY A 686 -12.72 -26.32 -11.75
CA GLY A 686 -11.46 -25.69 -12.04
C GLY A 686 -11.42 -24.26 -12.50
N ARG A 687 -10.61 -23.40 -11.89
CA ARG A 687 -10.94 -21.96 -11.90
C ARG A 687 -9.82 -20.96 -12.02
N GLN A 688 -9.92 -20.00 -12.93
CA GLN A 688 -9.03 -18.83 -12.95
C GLN A 688 -9.61 -17.62 -12.21
N LEU A 689 -8.75 -16.68 -11.79
CA LEU A 689 -9.13 -15.44 -11.10
C LEU A 689 -9.97 -15.72 -9.84
N HIS A 690 -9.53 -16.73 -9.09
CA HIS A 690 -10.05 -17.07 -7.77
C HIS A 690 -9.19 -16.47 -6.65
N THR A 691 -9.57 -16.71 -5.40
CA THR A 691 -8.75 -16.39 -4.23
C THR A 691 -8.23 -17.67 -3.59
N ALA A 692 -6.98 -17.63 -3.12
CA ALA A 692 -6.54 -18.52 -2.06
C ALA A 692 -6.41 -17.73 -0.77
N ILE A 693 -6.65 -18.41 0.33
CA ILE A 693 -6.38 -17.92 1.66
C ILE A 693 -5.53 -18.94 2.39
N TRP A 694 -4.44 -18.46 3.00
CA TRP A 694 -3.74 -19.23 4.00
C TRP A 694 -4.41 -19.04 5.34
N THR A 695 -4.76 -20.15 5.98
CA THR A 695 -5.48 -20.14 7.25
C THR A 695 -4.59 -20.13 8.49
N GLY A 696 -3.29 -20.43 8.31
CA GLY A 696 -2.40 -20.87 9.38
C GLY A 696 -2.27 -22.40 9.50
N SER A 697 -3.14 -23.20 8.87
CA SER A 697 -3.09 -24.67 8.92
C SER A 697 -3.50 -25.39 7.63
N GLU A 698 -4.41 -24.82 6.87
CA GLU A 698 -4.97 -25.24 5.59
C GLU A 698 -4.93 -24.10 4.55
N MET A 699 -4.87 -24.39 3.25
CA MET A 699 -5.27 -23.38 2.25
C MET A 699 -6.76 -23.56 2.04
N ILE A 700 -7.47 -22.47 1.81
CA ILE A 700 -8.80 -22.59 1.22
C ILE A 700 -8.77 -21.84 -0.10
N VAL A 701 -9.25 -22.48 -1.15
CA VAL A 701 -9.52 -21.83 -2.43
C VAL A 701 -10.96 -22.04 -2.80
N TRP A 702 -11.56 -21.01 -3.38
CA TRP A 702 -12.90 -21.08 -3.90
C TRP A 702 -13.12 -20.03 -4.99
N GLY A 703 -14.17 -20.15 -5.80
CA GLY A 703 -14.61 -19.13 -6.77
C GLY A 703 -14.01 -19.23 -8.18
N GLY A 704 -13.33 -18.21 -8.68
CA GLY A 704 -12.87 -18.09 -10.06
C GLY A 704 -13.85 -18.52 -11.17
N TYR A 705 -13.29 -18.84 -12.34
CA TYR A 705 -14.00 -19.01 -13.61
C TYR A 705 -13.59 -20.30 -14.31
N SER A 706 -14.55 -21.08 -14.84
CA SER A 706 -14.37 -22.24 -15.76
C SER A 706 -14.98 -22.16 -17.16
N GLY A 707 -15.27 -20.98 -17.68
CA GLY A 707 -16.07 -20.82 -18.91
C GLY A 707 -17.56 -20.86 -18.57
N SER A 708 -17.96 -21.78 -17.71
CA SER A 708 -18.96 -21.53 -16.67
C SER A 708 -18.23 -21.07 -15.40
N TYR A 709 -18.75 -20.13 -14.62
CA TYR A 709 -17.97 -19.60 -13.49
C TYR A 709 -18.27 -20.37 -12.20
N LEU A 710 -17.34 -20.40 -11.25
CA LEU A 710 -17.20 -21.58 -10.39
C LEU A 710 -17.37 -21.43 -8.89
N ASN A 711 -18.03 -22.46 -8.36
CA ASN A 711 -19.07 -22.35 -7.35
C ASN A 711 -18.82 -23.32 -6.20
N THR A 712 -18.32 -24.50 -6.54
CA THR A 712 -17.51 -25.38 -5.69
C THR A 712 -16.28 -24.64 -5.17
N GLY A 713 -15.41 -25.28 -4.42
CA GLY A 713 -14.06 -24.85 -4.06
C GLY A 713 -13.46 -25.99 -3.26
N GLY A 714 -12.43 -25.75 -2.48
CA GLY A 714 -11.97 -26.78 -1.57
C GLY A 714 -11.24 -26.28 -0.34
N ARG A 715 -11.38 -27.04 0.75
CA ARG A 715 -10.38 -27.02 1.80
C ARG A 715 -9.25 -27.74 1.21
N TYR A 716 -8.11 -27.12 1.22
CA TYR A 716 -6.95 -27.91 1.13
C TYR A 716 -6.29 -28.05 2.48
N ASN A 717 -6.52 -29.21 3.10
CA ASN A 717 -5.77 -29.60 4.27
C ASN A 717 -4.44 -30.22 3.83
N PRO A 718 -3.31 -29.53 4.06
CA PRO A 718 -2.04 -30.00 3.60
C PRO A 718 -1.38 -31.01 4.54
N GLY A 719 -1.98 -31.28 5.70
CA GLY A 719 -1.65 -32.45 6.52
C GLY A 719 -2.29 -33.74 6.01
N THR A 720 -3.54 -33.70 5.53
CA THR A 720 -4.32 -34.93 5.22
C THR A 720 -4.49 -35.24 3.72
N ASP A 721 -4.10 -34.35 2.81
CA ASP A 721 -4.31 -34.43 1.34
C ASP A 721 -5.75 -34.37 0.86
N SER A 722 -6.71 -34.45 1.76
CA SER A 722 -8.07 -34.14 1.40
C SER A 722 -8.08 -32.69 0.91
N TRP A 723 -8.33 -32.53 -0.39
CA TRP A 723 -9.52 -31.75 -0.65
C TRP A 723 -10.65 -32.43 0.08
N VAL A 724 -11.06 -31.80 1.16
CA VAL A 724 -12.47 -31.79 1.41
C VAL A 724 -12.96 -30.79 0.36
N ALA A 725 -13.64 -31.29 -0.69
CA ALA A 725 -14.38 -30.44 -1.61
C ALA A 725 -15.12 -29.47 -0.73
N THR A 726 -14.96 -28.16 -0.91
CA THR A 726 -15.67 -27.24 -0.04
C THR A 726 -17.13 -27.50 -0.34
N SER A 727 -17.82 -28.11 0.64
CA SER A 727 -19.01 -28.95 0.43
C SER A 727 -19.92 -28.42 -0.67
N ALA A 728 -19.89 -29.02 -1.87
CA ALA A 728 -20.66 -28.50 -3.02
C ALA A 728 -22.15 -28.28 -2.68
N THR A 729 -22.67 -29.08 -1.74
CA THR A 729 -23.89 -28.84 -0.96
C THR A 729 -23.86 -27.48 -0.29
N ASN A 730 -24.69 -26.56 -0.77
CA ASN A 730 -24.74 -25.16 -0.35
C ASN A 730 -23.48 -24.36 -0.72
N ALA A 731 -22.66 -24.82 -1.68
CA ALA A 731 -21.62 -23.97 -2.20
C ALA A 731 -22.24 -22.78 -2.99
N PRO A 732 -21.64 -21.59 -2.95
CA PRO A 732 -22.17 -20.39 -3.59
C PRO A 732 -22.24 -20.54 -5.11
N LEU A 733 -22.99 -19.68 -5.83
CA LEU A 733 -22.81 -19.61 -7.29
C LEU A 733 -21.40 -19.16 -7.64
N GLY A 734 -20.99 -19.45 -8.87
CA GLY A 734 -19.58 -19.52 -9.13
C GLY A 734 -18.97 -18.30 -9.75
N ARG A 735 -17.88 -17.76 -9.21
CA ARG A 735 -17.52 -16.35 -9.41
C ARG A 735 -16.03 -16.08 -9.54
N PHE A 736 -15.59 -15.31 -10.53
CA PHE A 736 -14.24 -14.73 -10.55
C PHE A 736 -14.21 -13.25 -10.17
N LEU A 737 -13.05 -12.66 -9.88
CA LEU A 737 -12.97 -11.27 -9.36
C LEU A 737 -13.78 -11.06 -8.06
N HIS A 738 -13.92 -12.15 -7.29
CA HIS A 738 -14.48 -12.12 -5.95
C HIS A 738 -13.44 -11.70 -4.94
N THR A 739 -13.92 -11.29 -3.78
CA THR A 739 -13.07 -11.09 -2.62
C THR A 739 -13.30 -12.19 -1.61
N ALA A 740 -12.21 -12.61 -0.98
CA ALA A 740 -12.22 -13.56 0.10
C ALA A 740 -11.47 -13.00 1.29
N VAL A 741 -11.89 -13.42 2.47
CA VAL A 741 -11.31 -12.97 3.73
C VAL A 741 -11.10 -14.14 4.68
N TRP A 742 -10.01 -14.10 5.44
CA TRP A 742 -9.62 -15.18 6.33
C TRP A 742 -10.13 -14.92 7.74
N THR A 743 -10.87 -15.85 8.33
CA THR A 743 -11.52 -15.59 9.60
C THR A 743 -10.68 -15.81 10.87
N SER A 744 -9.48 -16.35 10.73
CA SER A 744 -8.79 -17.17 11.74
C SER A 744 -9.39 -18.58 11.97
N SER A 745 -10.58 -18.88 11.43
CA SER A 745 -11.24 -20.19 11.59
C SER A 745 -12.04 -20.71 10.37
N GLU A 746 -12.18 -19.93 9.30
CA GLU A 746 -13.09 -20.02 8.14
C GLU A 746 -12.61 -19.13 7.00
N MET A 747 -12.81 -19.52 5.74
CA MET A 747 -12.68 -18.56 4.63
C MET A 747 -14.07 -18.11 4.29
N ILE A 748 -14.26 -16.84 3.99
CA ILE A 748 -15.53 -16.39 3.48
C ILE A 748 -15.33 -15.71 2.15
N VAL A 749 -16.20 -15.99 1.19
CA VAL A 749 -16.10 -15.49 -0.19
C VAL A 749 -17.42 -15.03 -0.73
N TRP A 750 -17.38 -13.96 -1.51
CA TRP A 750 -18.57 -13.37 -2.10
C TRP A 750 -18.26 -12.46 -3.30
N GLY A 751 -19.30 -12.09 -4.03
CA GLY A 751 -19.19 -11.14 -5.14
C GLY A 751 -18.69 -11.81 -6.41
N GLY A 752 -17.66 -11.29 -7.03
CA GLY A 752 -17.20 -11.73 -8.33
C GLY A 752 -18.30 -11.89 -9.38
N SER A 753 -18.06 -12.73 -10.39
CA SER A 753 -18.95 -12.83 -11.53
C SER A 753 -19.05 -14.19 -12.17
N ASN A 754 -20.26 -14.52 -12.63
CA ASN A 754 -20.57 -15.57 -13.59
C ASN A 754 -20.88 -15.13 -15.03
N GLY A 755 -20.34 -13.99 -15.47
CA GLY A 755 -20.55 -13.45 -16.81
C GLY A 755 -21.86 -12.68 -16.97
N SER A 756 -22.85 -12.98 -16.13
CA SER A 756 -23.49 -11.95 -15.31
C SER A 756 -22.73 -11.87 -14.00
N ASP A 757 -22.64 -10.74 -13.31
CA ASP A 757 -21.86 -10.73 -12.07
C ASP A 757 -22.61 -11.47 -10.94
N LEU A 758 -22.06 -11.64 -9.72
CA LEU A 758 -22.65 -12.55 -8.73
C LEU A 758 -22.78 -12.01 -7.30
N ASN A 759 -23.91 -12.38 -6.66
CA ASN A 759 -24.32 -11.87 -5.34
C ASN A 759 -24.45 -12.93 -4.26
N THR A 760 -24.39 -14.21 -4.60
CA THR A 760 -24.42 -15.26 -3.60
C THR A 760 -23.02 -15.34 -2.96
N GLY A 761 -22.74 -16.24 -2.04
CA GLY A 761 -21.41 -16.36 -1.42
C GLY A 761 -21.42 -17.55 -0.48
N GLY A 762 -20.37 -17.74 0.30
CA GLY A 762 -20.39 -18.78 1.33
C GLY A 762 -19.38 -18.54 2.45
N ARG A 763 -19.58 -19.19 3.61
CA ARG A 763 -18.45 -19.54 4.51
C ARG A 763 -18.05 -20.85 4.03
N TYR A 764 -16.76 -20.95 3.90
CA TYR A 764 -16.18 -22.19 4.17
C TYR A 764 -15.78 -22.34 5.61
N ASN A 765 -16.41 -23.30 6.29
CA ASN A 765 -15.98 -23.72 7.60
C ASN A 765 -14.97 -24.89 7.50
N PRO A 766 -13.67 -24.64 7.71
CA PRO A 766 -12.62 -25.64 7.66
C PRO A 766 -12.67 -26.66 8.79
N GLY A 767 -13.29 -26.34 9.93
CA GLY A 767 -13.49 -27.32 10.99
C GLY A 767 -14.49 -28.43 10.63
N THR A 768 -15.44 -28.16 9.73
CA THR A 768 -16.62 -29.02 9.53
C THR A 768 -16.87 -29.48 8.10
N ASP A 769 -16.34 -28.79 7.09
CA ASP A 769 -16.80 -28.94 5.70
C ASP A 769 -18.31 -28.74 5.52
N SER A 770 -18.78 -27.61 6.03
CA SER A 770 -19.87 -26.93 5.38
C SER A 770 -19.28 -25.83 4.50
N TRP A 771 -19.71 -25.78 3.23
CA TRP A 771 -20.33 -24.51 2.90
C TRP A 771 -21.62 -24.46 3.66
N THR A 772 -21.71 -23.43 4.47
CA THR A 772 -22.98 -22.78 4.57
C THR A 772 -23.02 -21.79 3.41
N ALA A 773 -23.97 -21.98 2.49
CA ALA A 773 -24.27 -20.99 1.48
C ALA A 773 -24.56 -19.72 2.24
N THR A 774 -23.87 -18.62 1.92
CA THR A 774 -24.24 -17.38 2.56
C THR A 774 -25.71 -17.10 2.20
N SER A 775 -26.59 -17.08 3.21
CA SER A 775 -28.06 -17.13 3.04
C SER A 775 -28.55 -16.25 1.89
N THR A 776 -28.92 -16.82 0.75
CA THR A 776 -29.27 -16.00 -0.43
C THR A 776 -30.50 -15.12 -0.17
N THR A 777 -31.30 -15.46 0.83
CA THR A 777 -32.21 -14.56 1.55
C THR A 777 -31.43 -13.40 2.17
N ASN A 778 -31.63 -12.20 1.63
CA ASN A 778 -30.87 -11.00 1.97
C ASN A 778 -29.38 -11.10 1.59
N ALA A 779 -28.99 -12.06 0.73
CA ALA A 779 -27.75 -11.85 -0.01
C ALA A 779 -27.91 -10.58 -0.87
N PRO A 780 -26.82 -9.86 -1.15
CA PRO A 780 -26.91 -8.53 -1.73
C PRO A 780 -27.17 -8.60 -3.24
N SER A 781 -26.85 -7.57 -4.02
CA SER A 781 -26.84 -7.66 -5.50
C SER A 781 -25.46 -8.04 -6.07
N LEU A 782 -25.40 -8.34 -7.37
CA LEU A 782 -24.44 -9.26 -7.98
C LEU A 782 -23.24 -8.55 -8.61
N ARG A 783 -21.95 -8.91 -8.36
CA ARG A 783 -20.84 -7.95 -8.61
C ARG A 783 -19.36 -8.37 -8.66
N ILE A 784 -18.55 -7.69 -9.47
CA ILE A 784 -17.07 -7.67 -9.43
C ILE A 784 -16.52 -6.40 -8.76
N ASP A 785 -15.19 -6.31 -8.66
CA ASP A 785 -14.43 -5.10 -8.30
C ASP A 785 -14.93 -4.40 -7.03
N HIS A 786 -15.30 -5.27 -6.10
CA HIS A 786 -15.79 -4.96 -4.77
C HIS A 786 -14.73 -5.29 -3.73
N THR A 787 -15.02 -4.92 -2.49
CA THR A 787 -14.14 -5.17 -1.36
C THR A 787 -14.85 -6.05 -0.35
N ALA A 788 -14.12 -7.03 0.18
CA ALA A 788 -14.44 -7.70 1.42
C ALA A 788 -13.40 -7.36 2.46
N VAL A 789 -13.83 -7.34 3.72
CA VAL A 789 -12.92 -7.35 4.86
C VAL A 789 -13.36 -8.40 5.88
N TRP A 790 -12.38 -8.99 6.57
CA TRP A 790 -12.65 -9.90 7.68
C TRP A 790 -12.86 -9.13 8.98
N THR A 791 -13.89 -9.46 9.77
CA THR A 791 -14.21 -8.72 10.99
C THR A 791 -13.51 -9.19 12.27
N GLY A 792 -12.81 -10.31 12.27
CA GLY A 792 -12.60 -11.07 13.52
C GLY A 792 -13.80 -11.96 13.90
N THR A 793 -15.00 -11.71 13.35
CA THR A 793 -16.24 -12.45 13.67
C THR A 793 -17.26 -12.68 12.54
N GLU A 794 -17.10 -12.05 11.35
CA GLU A 794 -18.02 -11.84 10.22
C GLU A 794 -17.24 -11.41 8.95
N MET A 795 -17.72 -11.75 7.76
CA MET A 795 -17.21 -11.10 6.54
C MET A 795 -18.18 -10.01 6.16
N ILE A 796 -17.66 -8.87 5.77
CA ILE A 796 -18.49 -7.84 5.16
C ILE A 796 -18.01 -7.66 3.75
N VAL A 797 -18.95 -7.61 2.82
CA VAL A 797 -18.65 -7.40 1.41
C VAL A 797 -19.66 -6.48 0.78
N TRP A 798 -19.16 -5.48 0.07
CA TRP A 798 -19.99 -4.36 -0.35
C TRP A 798 -19.37 -3.60 -1.49
N GLY A 799 -20.20 -2.81 -2.16
CA GLY A 799 -19.82 -2.10 -3.37
C GLY A 799 -19.65 -3.15 -4.46
N GLY A 800 -19.70 -2.79 -5.72
CA GLY A 800 -19.08 -3.51 -6.82
C GLY A 800 -19.68 -3.04 -8.13
N TYR A 801 -19.28 -3.66 -9.23
CA TYR A 801 -19.84 -3.43 -10.55
C TYR A 801 -20.51 -4.70 -11.09
N PHE A 802 -21.54 -4.55 -11.90
CA PHE A 802 -22.02 -5.62 -12.76
C PHE A 802 -22.46 -5.14 -14.12
N ASN A 803 -22.62 -6.07 -15.04
CA ASN A 803 -23.09 -5.76 -16.38
C ASN A 803 -24.07 -6.81 -16.89
N ASP A 804 -25.35 -6.44 -16.94
CA ASP A 804 -26.40 -7.16 -17.66
C ASP A 804 -26.58 -6.69 -19.11
N GLY A 805 -25.72 -5.77 -19.57
CA GLY A 805 -25.85 -5.04 -20.84
C GLY A 805 -26.00 -3.53 -20.66
N SER A 806 -26.41 -3.06 -19.47
CA SER A 806 -26.55 -1.62 -19.16
C SER A 806 -25.43 -1.04 -18.30
N GLY A 807 -24.69 -1.89 -17.59
CA GLY A 807 -23.70 -1.47 -16.60
C GLY A 807 -24.38 -0.98 -15.32
N HIS A 808 -24.06 -1.62 -14.22
CA HIS A 808 -24.64 -1.40 -12.91
C HIS A 808 -23.55 -1.34 -11.89
N TRP A 809 -23.79 -0.59 -10.83
CA TRP A 809 -22.83 -0.45 -9.77
C TRP A 809 -23.60 -0.47 -8.47
N LEU A 810 -23.07 -1.16 -7.47
CA LEU A 810 -23.92 -1.73 -6.43
C LEU A 810 -23.72 -1.15 -5.05
N ASN A 811 -24.83 -0.62 -4.53
CA ASN A 811 -24.95 0.09 -3.26
C ASN A 811 -25.25 -0.84 -2.11
N THR A 812 -25.86 -1.97 -2.42
CA THR A 812 -26.11 -3.03 -1.46
C THR A 812 -24.77 -3.70 -1.15
N GLY A 813 -24.78 -4.56 -0.16
CA GLY A 813 -23.68 -5.43 0.25
C GLY A 813 -24.25 -6.36 1.30
N GLY A 814 -23.41 -7.10 1.99
CA GLY A 814 -23.87 -7.95 3.06
C GLY A 814 -22.88 -8.07 4.20
N ARG A 815 -23.42 -8.29 5.40
CA ARG A 815 -22.71 -9.04 6.43
C ARG A 815 -23.03 -10.42 6.15
N TYR A 816 -22.00 -11.20 6.26
CA TYR A 816 -22.21 -12.55 6.50
C TYR A 816 -21.55 -12.97 7.79
N ASN A 817 -22.45 -13.35 8.71
CA ASN A 817 -22.10 -13.75 10.04
C ASN A 817 -21.79 -15.25 10.09
N PRO A 818 -20.59 -15.66 10.53
CA PRO A 818 -20.18 -17.04 10.69
C PRO A 818 -20.80 -17.87 11.81
N GLY A 819 -21.43 -17.24 12.80
CA GLY A 819 -22.32 -17.98 13.71
C GLY A 819 -23.66 -18.36 13.06
N THR A 820 -24.32 -17.42 12.38
CA THR A 820 -25.78 -17.48 12.18
C THR A 820 -26.30 -17.79 10.77
N ASP A 821 -25.39 -17.99 9.80
CA ASP A 821 -25.65 -18.13 8.34
C ASP A 821 -26.45 -17.02 7.64
N SER A 822 -26.92 -16.03 8.39
CA SER A 822 -27.56 -14.88 7.81
C SER A 822 -26.52 -14.10 7.00
N TRP A 823 -26.76 -13.97 5.68
CA TRP A 823 -26.66 -12.62 5.17
C TRP A 823 -27.71 -11.82 5.92
N THR A 824 -27.22 -10.94 6.77
CA THR A 824 -27.93 -9.68 6.87
C THR A 824 -27.52 -8.91 5.62
N ALA A 825 -28.46 -8.71 4.69
CA ALA A 825 -28.27 -7.75 3.61
C ALA A 825 -27.84 -6.49 4.31
N THR A 826 -26.68 -5.95 3.96
CA THR A 826 -26.25 -4.72 4.59
C THR A 826 -27.36 -3.70 4.37
N SER A 827 -28.00 -3.26 5.46
CA SER A 827 -29.28 -2.57 5.42
C SER A 827 -29.36 -1.63 4.22
N THR A 828 -30.17 -1.97 3.22
CA THR A 828 -30.18 -1.15 2.01
C THR A 828 -30.67 0.28 2.29
N ASN A 829 -31.37 0.46 3.41
CA ASN A 829 -31.59 1.75 4.07
C ASN A 829 -30.24 2.35 4.50
N ASN A 830 -29.92 3.51 3.93
CA ASN A 830 -28.63 4.17 4.09
C ASN A 830 -27.47 3.34 3.51
N SER A 831 -27.75 2.30 2.72
CA SER A 831 -26.70 1.68 1.92
C SER A 831 -26.18 2.68 0.89
N PRO A 832 -24.87 2.89 0.82
CA PRO A 832 -24.32 4.01 0.06
C PRO A 832 -24.33 3.71 -1.43
N ALA A 833 -24.57 4.72 -2.28
CA ALA A 833 -24.73 4.59 -3.75
C ALA A 833 -23.73 3.63 -4.42
N GLY A 834 -24.11 2.96 -5.50
CA GLY A 834 -23.42 1.72 -5.85
C GLY A 834 -22.16 1.86 -6.68
N ARG A 835 -21.15 0.97 -6.49
CA ARG A 835 -19.77 1.28 -6.92
C ARG A 835 -18.69 0.21 -7.01
N GLU A 836 -17.78 0.29 -7.96
CA GLU A 836 -16.53 -0.50 -7.99
C GLU A 836 -15.29 0.35 -7.74
N LEU A 837 -14.12 -0.28 -7.56
CA LEU A 837 -12.84 0.40 -7.31
C LEU A 837 -12.89 1.35 -6.11
N HIS A 838 -13.73 0.99 -5.13
CA HIS A 838 -13.75 1.61 -3.82
C HIS A 838 -12.71 0.93 -2.93
N THR A 839 -12.39 1.55 -1.80
CA THR A 839 -11.61 0.88 -0.75
C THR A 839 -12.52 0.56 0.43
N ALA A 840 -12.31 -0.61 1.02
CA ALA A 840 -12.83 -0.91 2.34
C ALA A 840 -11.69 -1.21 3.30
N VAL A 841 -11.96 -0.95 4.56
CA VAL A 841 -11.09 -1.35 5.66
C VAL A 841 -11.92 -1.99 6.77
N TRP A 842 -11.28 -2.92 7.48
CA TRP A 842 -11.85 -3.49 8.69
C TRP A 842 -11.51 -2.66 9.92
N THR A 843 -12.50 -2.40 10.80
CA THR A 843 -12.26 -1.59 11.99
C THR A 843 -11.81 -2.31 13.26
N GLY A 844 -12.14 -3.59 13.40
CA GLY A 844 -12.25 -4.25 14.69
C GLY A 844 -13.71 -4.41 15.18
N GLY A 845 -14.69 -3.68 14.60
CA GLY A 845 -16.13 -3.94 14.80
C GLY A 845 -17.09 -3.57 13.65
N GLU A 846 -16.60 -2.99 12.55
CA GLU A 846 -17.36 -2.47 11.41
C GLU A 846 -16.52 -2.52 10.12
N MET A 847 -17.11 -2.80 8.96
CA MET A 847 -16.41 -2.52 7.69
C MET A 847 -16.79 -1.12 7.32
N ILE A 848 -15.81 -0.34 6.92
CA ILE A 848 -16.13 0.92 6.27
C ILE A 848 -15.73 0.79 4.83
N VAL A 849 -16.63 1.21 3.97
CA VAL A 849 -16.33 1.34 2.56
C VAL A 849 -16.69 2.71 2.10
N TRP A 850 -15.90 3.23 1.17
CA TRP A 850 -16.09 4.58 0.71
C TRP A 850 -15.42 4.78 -0.65
N GLY A 851 -15.78 5.86 -1.34
CA GLY A 851 -15.23 6.16 -2.65
C GLY A 851 -15.63 5.06 -3.64
N GLY A 852 -14.91 4.77 -4.71
CA GLY A 852 -15.35 3.99 -5.86
C GLY A 852 -16.11 4.82 -6.88
N HIS A 853 -16.47 4.17 -7.99
CA HIS A 853 -17.18 4.79 -9.09
C HIS A 853 -18.31 3.96 -9.66
N ASN A 854 -19.17 4.64 -10.42
CA ASN A 854 -20.41 4.15 -10.98
C ASN A 854 -20.66 4.66 -12.40
N PHE A 855 -21.71 4.16 -13.07
CA PHE A 855 -22.02 4.41 -14.49
C PHE A 855 -21.91 5.87 -14.92
N ALA A 856 -22.44 6.74 -14.07
CA ALA A 856 -22.62 8.16 -14.34
C ALA A 856 -21.93 9.03 -13.29
N ASN A 857 -21.47 8.43 -12.19
CA ASN A 857 -20.97 9.15 -11.03
C ASN A 857 -19.91 8.34 -10.32
N TYR A 858 -18.83 9.01 -10.02
CA TYR A 858 -17.91 8.60 -8.99
C TYR A 858 -18.51 9.01 -7.64
N LEU A 859 -18.09 8.40 -6.52
CA LEU A 859 -18.97 8.40 -5.33
C LEU A 859 -18.31 8.90 -4.04
N SER A 860 -18.99 9.84 -3.39
CA SER A 860 -18.59 10.62 -2.21
C SER A 860 -19.12 10.04 -0.93
N THR A 861 -20.21 9.31 -1.09
CA THR A 861 -20.82 8.53 -0.05
C THR A 861 -19.98 7.30 0.20
N GLY A 862 -20.43 6.47 1.11
CA GLY A 862 -19.78 5.28 1.62
C GLY A 862 -20.59 4.87 2.82
N GLY A 863 -20.24 3.80 3.49
CA GLY A 863 -20.99 3.34 4.63
C GLY A 863 -20.11 2.78 5.73
N ARG A 864 -20.56 2.94 6.97
CA ARG A 864 -20.22 2.02 8.04
C ARG A 864 -21.19 0.89 7.95
N TYR A 865 -20.65 -0.27 7.76
CA TYR A 865 -21.37 -1.43 8.13
C TYR A 865 -20.92 -1.91 9.49
N ASN A 866 -21.65 -1.41 10.48
CA ASN A 866 -21.51 -1.90 11.83
C ASN A 866 -21.93 -3.37 11.87
N SER A 867 -21.04 -4.24 12.36
CA SER A 867 -21.26 -5.66 12.22
C SER A 867 -22.18 -6.27 13.30
N GLY A 868 -22.50 -5.50 14.36
CA GLY A 868 -23.59 -5.83 15.28
C GLY A 868 -24.99 -5.33 14.87
N LYS A 869 -25.10 -4.12 14.32
CA LYS A 869 -26.38 -3.34 14.27
C LYS A 869 -27.31 -3.57 13.06
N ASP A 870 -26.89 -4.40 12.10
CA ASP A 870 -27.33 -4.43 10.67
C ASP A 870 -27.60 -3.07 10.05
N SER A 871 -26.86 -2.05 10.47
CA SER A 871 -26.94 -0.75 9.85
C SER A 871 -25.76 -0.63 8.90
N TRP A 872 -26.05 -0.41 7.61
CA TRP A 872 -25.36 0.72 7.03
C TRP A 872 -25.81 1.93 7.82
N THR A 873 -24.90 2.49 8.61
CA THR A 873 -24.93 3.94 8.74
C THR A 873 -24.29 4.42 7.45
N ALA A 874 -25.08 5.03 6.56
CA ALA A 874 -24.53 5.74 5.41
C ALA A 874 -23.46 6.66 5.98
N THR A 875 -22.20 6.48 5.57
CA THR A 875 -21.12 7.27 6.11
C THR A 875 -21.51 8.73 5.96
N SER A 876 -21.78 9.40 7.08
CA SER A 876 -22.54 10.66 7.15
C SER A 876 -22.29 11.60 5.97
N THR A 877 -23.23 11.72 5.04
CA THR A 877 -23.05 12.60 3.87
C THR A 877 -22.88 14.07 4.27
N THR A 878 -23.29 14.43 5.49
CA THR A 878 -22.80 15.60 6.20
C THR A 878 -21.29 15.52 6.37
N ASN A 879 -20.57 16.34 5.59
CA ASN A 879 -19.11 16.39 5.52
C ASN A 879 -18.44 15.14 4.91
N THR A 880 -19.15 14.30 4.13
CA THR A 880 -18.47 13.35 3.24
C THR A 880 -17.48 14.09 2.35
N PRO A 881 -16.28 13.54 2.10
CA PRO A 881 -15.44 14.05 1.03
C PRO A 881 -16.12 13.83 -0.32
N ALA A 882 -15.78 14.65 -1.31
CA ALA A 882 -16.38 14.56 -2.63
C ALA A 882 -15.98 13.28 -3.39
N ALA A 883 -16.60 13.03 -4.53
CA ALA A 883 -16.91 11.68 -4.99
C ALA A 883 -15.76 10.98 -5.74
N ARG A 884 -15.39 9.69 -5.56
CA ARG A 884 -14.13 9.20 -6.21
C ARG A 884 -13.77 7.72 -6.21
N HIS A 885 -13.13 7.20 -7.27
CA HIS A 885 -12.32 5.97 -7.24
C HIS A 885 -10.80 6.26 -7.13
N PHE A 886 -9.94 5.23 -7.17
CA PHE A 886 -8.47 5.34 -7.03
C PHE A 886 -8.00 6.18 -5.83
N HIS A 887 -8.83 6.25 -4.80
CA HIS A 887 -8.48 6.81 -3.51
C HIS A 887 -7.84 5.72 -2.66
N THR A 888 -7.21 6.13 -1.57
CA THR A 888 -6.62 5.21 -0.59
C THR A 888 -7.41 5.29 0.72
N ALA A 889 -7.80 4.16 1.29
CA ALA A 889 -8.17 4.09 2.69
C ALA A 889 -7.11 3.40 3.53
N VAL A 890 -6.95 3.88 4.75
CA VAL A 890 -6.18 3.20 5.79
C VAL A 890 -7.03 3.05 7.04
N TRP A 891 -6.89 1.91 7.72
CA TRP A 891 -7.47 1.71 9.05
C TRP A 891 -6.51 2.18 10.14
N ILE A 892 -7.03 2.98 11.08
CA ILE A 892 -6.22 3.63 12.12
C ILE A 892 -6.65 3.25 13.54
N ALA A 893 -6.87 1.95 13.74
CA ALA A 893 -7.31 1.29 14.99
C ALA A 893 -8.72 1.66 15.49
N SER A 894 -9.22 2.87 15.23
CA SER A 894 -10.61 3.28 15.53
C SER A 894 -11.30 4.08 14.41
N GLU A 895 -10.62 4.36 13.29
CA GLU A 895 -11.12 5.27 12.26
C GLU A 895 -10.61 4.90 10.86
N MET A 896 -11.42 5.07 9.80
CA MET A 896 -10.91 5.00 8.43
C MET A 896 -10.54 6.39 8.02
N ILE A 897 -9.31 6.59 7.59
CA ILE A 897 -8.98 7.78 6.83
C ILE A 897 -9.05 7.41 5.37
N VAL A 898 -9.87 8.13 4.62
CA VAL A 898 -9.83 8.11 3.17
C VAL A 898 -9.28 9.42 2.66
N TRP A 899 -8.52 9.31 1.60
CA TRP A 899 -7.82 10.45 1.08
C TRP A 899 -7.55 10.32 -0.43
N GLY A 900 -7.60 11.45 -1.14
CA GLY A 900 -7.32 11.54 -2.59
C GLY A 900 -8.29 10.72 -3.41
N GLY A 901 -8.00 10.46 -4.67
CA GLY A 901 -8.87 9.82 -5.68
C GLY A 901 -9.48 10.78 -6.69
N TYR A 902 -10.12 10.23 -7.73
CA TYR A 902 -10.62 10.93 -8.92
C TYR A 902 -12.10 10.64 -9.19
N ASN A 903 -12.82 11.61 -9.76
CA ASN A 903 -14.25 11.56 -10.07
C ASN A 903 -14.65 11.67 -11.54
N GLY A 904 -13.75 11.47 -12.50
CA GLY A 904 -14.01 11.84 -13.91
C GLY A 904 -13.75 13.32 -14.18
N ILE A 905 -14.05 14.18 -13.21
CA ILE A 905 -13.91 15.65 -13.29
C ILE A 905 -12.84 16.17 -12.32
N ASN A 906 -13.17 16.12 -11.04
CA ASN A 906 -12.45 16.57 -9.89
C ASN A 906 -11.58 15.46 -9.34
N VAL A 907 -10.48 15.89 -8.76
CA VAL A 907 -9.47 15.07 -8.12
C VAL A 907 -9.20 15.76 -6.78
N PHE A 908 -9.09 15.04 -5.65
CA PHE A 908 -9.52 15.63 -4.36
C PHE A 908 -8.49 15.81 -3.26
N ASN A 909 -8.57 16.99 -2.65
CA ASN A 909 -7.82 17.43 -1.46
C ASN A 909 -8.58 17.09 -0.19
N THR A 910 -9.91 16.99 -0.33
CA THR A 910 -10.81 16.61 0.75
C THR A 910 -10.50 15.18 1.15
N GLY A 911 -9.77 15.05 2.24
CA GLY A 911 -9.78 13.83 3.01
C GLY A 911 -11.08 13.72 3.77
N GLY A 912 -11.41 12.49 4.10
CA GLY A 912 -12.41 12.20 5.09
C GLY A 912 -11.81 11.31 6.13
N LYS A 913 -12.00 11.67 7.39
CA LYS A 913 -11.78 10.70 8.43
C LYS A 913 -13.11 10.36 9.04
N TYR A 914 -13.33 9.08 9.02
CA TYR A 914 -14.61 8.52 9.26
C TYR A 914 -14.57 7.75 10.56
N CYS A 915 -15.30 8.31 11.52
CA CYS A 915 -15.42 7.80 12.86
C CYS A 915 -16.12 6.46 12.82
N ALA A 916 -15.43 5.44 13.27
CA ALA A 916 -15.99 4.11 13.31
C ALA A 916 -15.67 3.42 14.63
N GLN A 917 -16.53 3.71 15.61
CA GLN A 917 -16.49 3.01 16.88
C GLN A 917 -16.78 1.53 16.64
N SER A 918 -15.73 0.72 16.60
CA SER A 918 -15.85 -0.67 17.01
C SER A 918 -16.52 -0.68 18.39
N ASN A 919 -17.67 -1.33 18.53
CA ASN A 919 -18.23 -1.61 19.84
C ASN A 919 -17.14 -2.29 20.67
N ALA A 920 -16.67 -1.63 21.73
CA ALA A 920 -15.54 -2.13 22.51
C ALA A 920 -15.88 -3.51 23.08
N THR A 921 -15.03 -4.51 22.78
CA THR A 921 -15.12 -5.82 23.44
C THR A 921 -14.95 -5.61 24.95
N PRO A 922 -15.84 -6.15 25.81
CA PRO A 922 -15.73 -5.94 27.24
C PRO A 922 -14.41 -6.51 27.76
N THR A 923 -13.68 -5.72 28.54
CA THR A 923 -12.46 -6.15 29.23
C THR A 923 -12.75 -7.43 30.02
N PRO A 924 -12.05 -8.55 29.79
CA PRO A 924 -12.32 -9.78 30.51
C PRO A 924 -12.06 -9.56 31.99
N THR A 925 -13.11 -9.71 32.80
CA THR A 925 -12.98 -9.71 34.26
C THR A 925 -12.13 -10.91 34.64
N ALA A 926 -11.05 -10.69 35.41
CA ALA A 926 -10.10 -11.72 35.79
C ALA A 926 -10.81 -12.84 36.57
N THR A 927 -11.05 -13.96 35.91
CA THR A 927 -11.44 -15.21 36.58
C THR A 927 -10.18 -15.75 37.29
N PRO A 928 -10.25 -16.10 38.58
CA PRO A 928 -9.06 -16.46 39.34
C PRO A 928 -8.42 -17.76 38.82
N THR A 929 -7.24 -17.63 38.20
CA THR A 929 -6.42 -18.77 37.79
C THR A 929 -5.77 -19.41 39.02
N PRO A 930 -5.79 -20.76 39.17
CA PRO A 930 -5.24 -21.43 40.35
C PRO A 930 -3.74 -21.17 40.51
N THR A 931 -3.34 -20.80 41.72
CA THR A 931 -1.94 -20.50 42.08
C THR A 931 -1.11 -21.79 42.14
N ALA A 932 -0.13 -21.93 41.26
CA ALA A 932 0.89 -22.98 41.34
C ALA A 932 1.92 -22.63 42.43
N THR A 933 1.58 -22.89 43.68
CA THR A 933 2.47 -22.66 44.83
C THR A 933 3.48 -23.80 44.94
N PHE A 934 4.71 -23.60 44.49
CA PHE A 934 5.82 -24.47 44.87
C PHE A 934 6.21 -24.17 46.33
N THR A 935 5.95 -25.13 47.22
CA THR A 935 6.43 -25.14 48.61
C THR A 935 7.10 -26.49 48.85
N PRO A 936 8.26 -26.56 49.53
CA PRO A 936 9.08 -27.76 49.59
C PRO A 936 8.38 -28.96 50.24
N THR A 937 8.65 -30.13 49.67
CA THR A 937 8.22 -31.46 50.14
C THR A 937 8.75 -31.74 51.56
N PRO A 938 8.00 -32.42 52.44
CA PRO A 938 8.11 -32.20 53.90
C PRO A 938 9.19 -33.02 54.62
N THR A 939 9.60 -32.49 55.77
CA THR A 939 10.33 -33.23 56.81
C THR A 939 9.35 -34.06 57.65
N ALA A 940 9.69 -35.33 57.91
CA ALA A 940 8.91 -36.23 58.76
C ALA A 940 9.14 -35.98 60.26
N THR A 941 8.20 -36.43 61.10
CA THR A 941 8.22 -36.21 62.56
C THR A 941 8.61 -37.46 63.35
N SER A 942 9.36 -37.23 64.43
CA SER A 942 9.63 -38.10 65.59
C SER A 942 10.57 -39.31 65.47
N THR A 943 11.49 -39.36 66.45
CA THR A 943 12.36 -40.47 66.87
C THR A 943 11.56 -41.65 67.46
N PRO A 944 12.10 -42.88 67.54
CA PRO A 944 12.96 -43.23 68.68
C PRO A 944 14.29 -43.99 68.37
N THR A 945 15.37 -43.43 68.92
CA THR A 945 16.43 -44.05 69.75
C THR A 945 17.49 -45.04 69.17
N ILE A 946 18.76 -44.74 69.52
CA ILE A 946 20.01 -45.55 69.59
C ILE A 946 20.92 -45.71 68.33
N THR A 947 21.89 -44.77 68.20
CA THR A 947 23.38 -44.90 68.36
C THR A 947 24.13 -46.24 68.03
N PRO A 948 25.47 -46.27 67.80
CA PRO A 948 26.20 -45.88 66.59
C PRO A 948 27.27 -46.92 66.10
N ALA A 949 27.88 -46.68 64.93
CA ALA A 949 29.29 -46.94 64.52
C ALA A 949 29.38 -47.03 62.98
N GLY A 950 30.41 -46.59 62.26
CA GLY A 950 31.63 -45.87 62.63
C GLY A 950 32.37 -45.37 61.36
N THR A 951 33.32 -44.44 61.56
CA THR A 951 34.32 -43.90 60.59
C THR A 951 35.25 -44.98 59.98
N PRO A 952 36.23 -44.71 59.06
CA PRO A 952 36.58 -43.48 58.30
C PRO A 952 37.06 -43.63 56.81
N THR A 953 36.84 -42.60 55.96
CA THR A 953 37.74 -42.02 54.89
C THR A 953 38.43 -42.99 53.84
N PRO A 954 39.50 -42.64 53.06
CA PRO A 954 39.70 -41.60 52.02
C PRO A 954 40.09 -42.07 50.56
N THR A 955 39.60 -41.35 49.51
CA THR A 955 40.42 -40.72 48.40
C THR A 955 41.13 -41.70 47.37
N PRO A 956 42.00 -41.30 46.37
CA PRO A 956 41.59 -40.87 44.99
C PRO A 956 42.38 -41.40 43.72
N THR A 957 42.00 -40.88 42.53
CA THR A 957 42.77 -40.55 41.27
C THR A 957 43.30 -41.61 40.25
N ALA A 958 43.19 -41.24 38.94
CA ALA A 958 44.15 -41.38 37.81
C ALA A 958 43.98 -42.47 36.69
N THR A 959 43.47 -42.03 35.53
CA THR A 959 44.02 -42.09 34.13
C THR A 959 44.82 -43.30 33.59
N PHE A 960 44.50 -43.81 32.38
CA PHE A 960 45.38 -43.94 31.17
C PHE A 960 44.71 -44.71 29.97
N THR A 961 45.16 -44.41 28.73
CA THR A 961 44.86 -45.05 27.40
C THR A 961 45.81 -46.25 27.09
N PRO A 962 45.77 -47.06 25.97
CA PRO A 962 45.27 -46.84 24.58
C PRO A 962 44.55 -48.06 23.88
N SER A 963 44.63 -48.20 22.54
CA SER A 963 43.88 -49.13 21.63
C SER A 963 44.78 -50.00 20.70
N PRO A 964 44.30 -51.15 20.13
CA PRO A 964 44.79 -51.66 18.82
C PRO A 964 43.75 -52.36 17.86
N THR A 965 44.24 -52.87 16.70
CA THR A 965 43.55 -53.10 15.38
C THR A 965 43.59 -54.55 14.83
N ALA A 966 42.77 -54.93 13.81
CA ALA A 966 43.02 -56.07 12.86
C ALA A 966 42.21 -56.00 11.50
N THR A 967 42.48 -56.89 10.51
CA THR A 967 42.25 -56.72 9.03
C THR A 967 42.03 -58.06 8.25
N ALA A 968 41.46 -58.10 7.00
CA ALA A 968 41.89 -58.91 5.80
C ALA A 968 40.87 -59.12 4.62
N THR A 969 41.38 -59.57 3.44
CA THR A 969 40.76 -59.68 2.07
C THR A 969 40.83 -61.14 1.48
N PRO A 970 40.35 -61.47 0.23
CA PRO A 970 41.27 -61.78 -0.92
C PRO A 970 40.72 -61.53 -2.39
N THR A 971 41.25 -62.22 -3.43
CA THR A 971 41.71 -61.63 -4.75
C THR A 971 41.49 -62.48 -6.05
N SER A 972 41.55 -61.91 -7.29
CA SER A 972 42.35 -62.37 -8.51
C SER A 972 41.80 -62.11 -9.95
N THR A 973 42.68 -62.11 -10.98
CA THR A 973 42.51 -61.41 -12.31
C THR A 973 43.35 -62.01 -13.49
N PRO A 974 42.89 -61.95 -14.77
CA PRO A 974 43.76 -61.57 -15.93
C PRO A 974 43.03 -60.83 -17.11
N THR A 975 43.55 -60.74 -18.36
CA THR A 975 44.55 -59.76 -18.93
C THR A 975 44.74 -59.90 -20.47
N ALA A 976 44.61 -58.85 -21.32
CA ALA A 976 45.19 -58.79 -22.71
C ALA A 976 45.24 -57.37 -23.40
N THR A 977 46.16 -57.16 -24.37
CA THR A 977 46.57 -55.87 -25.03
C THR A 977 46.81 -56.05 -26.57
N PRO A 978 46.94 -55.00 -27.44
CA PRO A 978 48.24 -54.33 -27.74
C PRO A 978 48.21 -52.85 -28.30
N ARG A 979 49.38 -52.30 -28.72
CA ARG A 979 49.64 -50.91 -29.24
C ARG A 979 50.67 -50.93 -30.42
N PRO A 980 50.84 -49.89 -31.29
CA PRO A 980 51.95 -48.90 -31.13
C PRO A 980 51.69 -47.44 -31.66
N SER A 981 52.74 -46.59 -31.70
CA SER A 981 52.78 -45.11 -31.99
C SER A 981 53.41 -44.79 -33.38
N PRO A 982 53.59 -43.52 -33.90
CA PRO A 982 54.42 -42.43 -33.31
C PRO A 982 54.05 -40.93 -33.63
N THR A 983 54.85 -39.98 -33.09
CA THR A 983 54.87 -38.49 -33.22
C THR A 983 55.90 -37.98 -34.27
N PRO A 984 55.91 -36.70 -34.79
CA PRO A 984 56.49 -35.50 -34.10
C PRO A 984 55.96 -34.07 -34.49
N ARG A 985 56.64 -33.02 -33.98
CA ARG A 985 56.35 -31.54 -34.01
C ARG A 985 56.60 -30.80 -35.35
N SER A 986 55.94 -29.64 -35.58
CA SER A 986 56.51 -28.24 -35.49
C SER A 986 55.76 -27.12 -36.27
N SER A 987 55.77 -25.86 -35.77
CA SER A 987 55.31 -24.60 -36.42
C SER A 987 56.27 -24.11 -37.55
N PRO A 988 56.04 -23.05 -38.39
CA PRO A 988 55.33 -21.76 -38.18
C PRO A 988 54.40 -21.23 -39.35
N GLY A 989 53.97 -19.94 -39.32
CA GLY A 989 53.04 -19.28 -40.27
C GLY A 989 53.63 -18.81 -41.63
N PRO A 990 52.98 -17.94 -42.46
CA PRO A 990 52.39 -16.63 -42.08
C PRO A 990 51.07 -16.19 -42.85
N ARG A 991 50.81 -14.86 -42.96
CA ARG A 991 49.56 -14.15 -43.36
C ARG A 991 49.27 -14.03 -44.88
N SER A 992 47.99 -13.87 -45.30
CA SER A 992 47.37 -12.60 -45.84
C SER A 992 46.10 -12.76 -46.73
N ARG A 993 45.40 -11.63 -46.97
CA ARG A 993 44.11 -11.32 -47.69
C ARG A 993 44.18 -11.53 -49.24
N PRO A 994 43.16 -11.26 -50.13
CA PRO A 994 41.89 -10.48 -49.99
C PRO A 994 40.57 -11.01 -50.67
N THR A 995 39.50 -10.20 -50.53
CA THR A 995 38.14 -10.19 -51.18
C THR A 995 38.14 -9.89 -52.71
N PRO A 996 37.07 -10.22 -53.49
CA PRO A 996 35.92 -9.30 -53.72
C PRO A 996 34.52 -9.96 -53.98
N ALA A 997 33.48 -9.13 -54.15
CA ALA A 997 32.10 -9.50 -54.55
C ALA A 997 31.87 -9.33 -56.09
N PRO A 998 30.71 -9.73 -56.67
CA PRO A 998 29.54 -8.82 -56.73
C PRO A 998 28.12 -9.47 -56.75
N ARG A 999 27.11 -8.57 -56.86
CA ARG A 999 25.64 -8.68 -56.97
C ARG A 999 25.12 -9.32 -58.29
N PRO A 1000 23.81 -9.64 -58.44
CA PRO A 1000 22.69 -8.65 -58.51
C PRO A 1000 22.02 -8.26 -57.17
#